data_AF-A0A9Y3VBV7-F1
#
_entry.id   AF-A0A9Y3VBV7-F1
#
_cell.length_a   1.000
_cell.length_b   1.000
_cell.length_c   1.000
_cell.angle_alpha   90.00
_cell.angle_beta   90.00
_cell.angle_gamma   90.00
#
_symmetry.space_group_name_H-M   'P 1'
#
loop_
_entity.id
_entity.type
_entity.pdbx_description
1 polymer ?
#
loop_
_entity_poly.entity_id
_entity_poly.type
_entity_poly.pdbx_seq_one_letter_code
_entity_poly.pdbx_strand_id
1 'polypeptide(L)'
;MWRLKNILLWNLMAAVIVLGQAWPNTKLASQSSSGLKADCLGNLMRLSMDEALAVGNQLVVEAINGTQCVLLTPTLAAQCGYSMESDPWGNTRIYTSLMGCFVDNKDDATFKIGLKLQMYSQRPSDVVTHEVNQTCSYTRWAPKEILCDRNYMEVSNYLMKANPQTKRPAQDQNVDSYLLEDSGASHGIWKMTFFTPEPVVMVPREAEQAGYSAMTTSNRLIMRSPYNTPETFSEDVAGIPMEVFKVSVYNKAESGLGIVNLAAACPTGGVLFTESVISWYIPRRMTPLMDGTFRIVEMHMGINGQRLDRSQMAARGYTLSTTDFHIVAEIPVGSPDGYYKSHAPEYQYYVTYTVEPMLEVLWRADGTQDDIKYKVLFPITTPLMPRPPHVEDYTVPEDGVFSVMLGGFFHDVELKNITFVTGVLTVEESNARGLIVQEHIYTNGTKGFSLQVSFDADVVLKTNPDPLITTYSLPLTVGLIILPDGTSFAHEVTLQASLQDVVLPALTGTCDQKHFYVRVKYGSQDRNFETAVGMRQLTPDLAKAYKLQENRTHLILRVPYNAQDSNFELVSSVSIQARLDIVLWEPNNQWVLGDLSLACSFPLMTTKCYPNGTITAVAVKLESVPSLVPSQLTLKDRSCRPVFSNDRFAHFSFSADSCGTS
;
A
#
# COMPACT_ATOMS: atom_id res chain seq x y z
N MET A 1 -50.97 0.59 38.25
CA MET A 1 -50.11 0.70 39.46
C MET A 1 -48.86 1.45 39.04
N TRP A 2 -48.86 2.78 38.86
CA TRP A 2 -48.63 3.79 39.91
C TRP A 2 -47.53 3.32 40.87
N ARG A 3 -46.28 3.83 40.81
CA ARG A 3 -45.92 5.21 41.17
C ARG A 3 -44.57 5.65 40.59
N LEU A 4 -44.64 6.83 40.01
CA LEU A 4 -43.59 7.80 39.72
C LEU A 4 -43.11 8.52 41.00
N LYS A 5 -42.06 9.34 40.84
CA LYS A 5 -41.70 10.57 41.60
C LYS A 5 -40.93 10.33 42.93
N ASN A 6 -39.90 11.09 43.30
CA ASN A 6 -39.19 12.24 42.74
C ASN A 6 -38.10 12.66 43.76
N ILE A 7 -37.16 13.53 43.35
CA ILE A 7 -36.55 14.61 44.18
C ILE A 7 -35.46 14.13 45.20
N LEU A 8 -34.29 14.76 45.43
CA LEU A 8 -33.81 16.14 45.26
C LEU A 8 -32.28 16.17 45.03
N LEU A 9 -31.85 17.23 44.35
CA LEU A 9 -30.51 17.76 44.08
C LEU A 9 -29.90 18.48 45.32
N TRP A 10 -28.55 18.58 45.35
CA TRP A 10 -27.67 19.58 46.02
C TRP A 10 -27.24 19.35 47.48
N ASN A 11 -25.94 19.12 47.76
CA ASN A 11 -24.91 20.17 47.89
C ASN A 11 -23.53 19.61 48.34
N LEU A 12 -22.48 20.24 47.83
CA LEU A 12 -21.09 20.18 48.29
C LEU A 12 -20.92 20.85 49.67
N MET A 13 -20.07 20.30 50.54
CA MET A 13 -18.81 20.93 51.03
C MET A 13 -18.23 20.20 52.25
N ALA A 14 -16.93 19.88 52.14
CA ALA A 14 -15.87 19.86 53.15
C ALA A 14 -16.07 19.13 54.50
N ALA A 15 -15.28 18.08 54.70
CA ALA A 15 -14.68 17.77 56.01
C ALA A 15 -13.29 17.13 55.81
N VAL A 16 -12.27 17.88 56.22
CA VAL A 16 -10.87 17.49 56.35
C VAL A 16 -10.74 16.60 57.58
N ILE A 17 -10.23 15.36 57.43
CA ILE A 17 -9.58 14.63 58.52
C ILE A 17 -8.33 13.93 57.96
N VAL A 18 -7.18 14.38 58.48
CA VAL A 18 -5.84 13.82 58.33
C VAL A 18 -5.74 12.56 59.17
N LEU A 19 -5.23 11.47 58.60
CA LEU A 19 -4.50 10.41 59.32
C LEU A 19 -3.62 9.67 58.32
N GLY A 20 -2.32 9.96 58.40
CA GLY A 20 -1.29 9.38 57.55
C GLY A 20 -0.90 7.97 58.00
N GLN A 21 -0.65 7.09 57.02
CA GLN A 21 0.29 5.99 57.14
C GLN A 21 1.04 5.86 55.81
N ALA A 22 2.36 5.78 55.95
CA ALA A 22 3.35 5.81 54.89
C ALA A 22 3.22 4.63 53.92
N TRP A 23 3.15 4.92 52.63
CA TRP A 23 3.48 3.99 51.56
C TRP A 23 4.82 4.37 50.92
N PRO A 24 5.62 3.39 50.48
CA PRO A 24 6.97 3.64 49.99
C PRO A 24 6.92 4.44 48.69
N ASN A 25 7.77 5.46 48.61
CA ASN A 25 7.99 6.27 47.41
C ASN A 25 8.34 5.38 46.20
N THR A 26 7.36 5.02 45.39
CA THR A 26 7.56 4.78 43.96
C THR A 26 8.04 6.10 43.36
N LYS A 27 9.36 6.22 43.20
CA LYS A 27 9.95 7.23 42.33
C LYS A 27 9.36 7.02 40.94
N LEU A 28 8.43 7.89 40.60
CA LEU A 28 7.99 8.15 39.24
C LEU A 28 9.27 8.45 38.44
N ALA A 29 9.71 7.49 37.63
CA ALA A 29 10.80 7.71 36.70
C ALA A 29 10.35 8.84 35.77
N SER A 30 11.18 9.89 35.71
CA SER A 30 11.01 11.00 34.79
C SER A 30 10.86 10.45 33.38
N GLN A 31 9.66 10.57 32.82
CA GLN A 31 9.38 10.34 31.43
C GLN A 31 10.18 11.39 30.64
N SER A 32 11.32 11.01 30.08
CA SER A 32 12.13 11.88 29.24
C SER A 32 11.48 12.00 27.87
N SER A 33 11.13 13.23 27.49
CA SER A 33 10.53 13.62 26.22
C SER A 33 11.52 13.58 25.04
N SER A 34 12.41 12.58 24.97
CA SER A 34 13.61 12.62 24.12
C SER A 34 13.70 11.56 23.02
N GLY A 35 12.63 10.83 22.67
CA GLY A 35 12.64 9.81 21.59
C GLY A 35 13.65 8.66 21.77
N LEU A 36 14.36 8.64 22.90
CA LEU A 36 15.37 7.67 23.30
C LEU A 36 14.87 6.95 24.55
N LYS A 37 14.90 5.62 24.51
CA LYS A 37 14.46 4.78 25.62
C LYS A 37 15.46 3.66 25.88
N ALA A 38 15.99 3.61 27.10
CA ALA A 38 16.87 2.53 27.54
C ALA A 38 16.13 1.55 28.46
N ASP A 39 16.09 0.28 28.08
CA ASP A 39 15.44 -0.80 28.81
C ASP A 39 16.49 -1.85 29.25
N CYS A 40 16.45 -2.28 30.51
CA CYS A 40 17.27 -3.40 31.02
C CYS A 40 16.49 -4.71 30.91
N LEU A 41 16.94 -5.63 30.06
CA LEU A 41 16.21 -6.80 29.59
C LEU A 41 16.90 -8.12 30.01
N GLY A 42 17.22 -8.25 31.29
CA GLY A 42 17.98 -9.39 31.83
C GLY A 42 19.48 -9.17 31.65
N ASN A 43 20.15 -10.04 30.90
CA ASN A 43 21.58 -9.96 30.59
C ASN A 43 21.93 -8.98 29.44
N LEU A 44 20.96 -8.20 28.97
CA LEU A 44 21.10 -7.22 27.89
C LEU A 44 20.49 -5.87 28.31
N MET A 45 21.05 -4.79 27.77
CA MET A 45 20.42 -3.47 27.71
C MET A 45 20.03 -3.18 26.27
N ARG A 46 18.84 -2.62 26.06
CA ARG A 46 18.35 -2.17 24.75
C ARG A 46 18.11 -0.67 24.78
N LEU A 47 18.73 0.05 23.87
CA LEU A 47 18.45 1.44 23.58
C LEU A 47 17.62 1.51 22.31
N SER A 48 16.43 2.10 22.40
CA SER A 48 15.54 2.35 21.26
C SER A 48 15.54 3.83 20.93
N MET A 49 15.63 4.13 19.64
CA MET A 49 15.63 5.47 19.07
C MET A 49 14.55 5.56 18.00
N ASP A 50 13.64 6.52 18.15
CA ASP A 50 12.53 6.75 17.22
C ASP A 50 13.02 7.43 15.93
N GLU A 51 12.31 7.18 14.82
CA GLU A 51 12.53 7.77 13.50
C GLU A 51 12.88 9.26 13.54
N ALA A 52 12.16 10.06 14.34
CA ALA A 52 12.34 11.51 14.44
C ALA A 52 13.77 11.96 14.80
N LEU A 53 14.59 11.08 15.36
CA LEU A 53 16.00 11.33 15.67
C LEU A 53 16.95 10.82 14.56
N ALA A 54 16.50 9.86 13.76
CA ALA A 54 17.31 9.13 12.79
C ALA A 54 17.15 9.60 11.33
N VAL A 55 16.04 10.26 10.94
CA VAL A 55 15.78 10.62 9.53
C VAL A 55 16.88 11.51 8.96
N GLY A 56 17.48 11.04 7.86
CA GLY A 56 18.44 11.79 7.06
C GLY A 56 19.87 11.83 7.62
N ASN A 57 20.14 11.10 8.72
CA ASN A 57 21.39 11.22 9.45
C ASN A 57 22.22 9.93 9.47
N GLN A 58 23.52 10.03 9.18
CA GLN A 58 24.45 8.92 9.47
C GLN A 58 24.59 8.81 11.00
N LEU A 59 24.21 7.67 11.58
CA LEU A 59 24.37 7.40 13.00
C LEU A 59 25.76 6.81 13.28
N VAL A 60 26.49 7.47 14.18
CA VAL A 60 27.75 6.97 14.74
C VAL A 60 27.55 6.73 16.22
N VAL A 61 27.94 5.55 16.68
CA VAL A 61 27.79 5.12 18.08
C VAL A 61 29.18 4.97 18.71
N GLU A 62 29.39 5.65 19.82
CA GLU A 62 30.59 5.55 20.65
C GLU A 62 30.22 4.99 22.04
N ALA A 63 31.04 4.08 22.57
CA ALA A 63 30.95 3.65 23.95
C ALA A 63 31.75 4.59 24.87
N ILE A 64 31.19 4.95 26.03
CA ILE A 64 31.84 5.81 27.01
C ILE A 64 32.61 4.94 28.01
N ASN A 65 33.93 5.04 27.98
CA ASN A 65 34.84 4.37 28.91
C ASN A 65 35.53 5.39 29.83
N GLY A 66 34.90 5.69 30.97
CA GLY A 66 35.36 6.75 31.86
C GLY A 66 35.25 8.13 31.20
N THR A 67 36.40 8.73 30.85
CA THR A 67 36.46 10.02 30.14
C THR A 67 36.67 9.88 28.63
N GLN A 68 36.92 8.67 28.13
CA GLN A 68 37.17 8.41 26.71
C GLN A 68 35.89 7.94 26.02
N CYS A 69 35.68 8.40 24.78
CA CYS A 69 34.66 7.85 23.88
C CYS A 69 35.35 6.95 22.85
N VAL A 70 34.87 5.72 22.70
CA VAL A 70 35.44 4.72 21.80
C VAL A 70 34.43 4.42 20.70
N LEU A 71 34.81 4.69 19.45
CA LEU A 71 33.99 4.39 18.28
C LEU A 71 33.70 2.89 18.17
N LEU A 72 32.43 2.50 18.12
CA LEU A 72 32.01 1.12 17.91
C LEU A 72 31.94 0.80 16.41
N THR A 73 33.06 0.35 15.84
CA THR A 73 33.08 -0.24 14.50
C THR A 73 32.31 -1.58 14.50
N PRO A 74 31.83 -2.09 13.36
CA PRO A 74 31.13 -3.37 13.32
C PRO A 74 31.92 -4.54 13.93
N THR A 75 33.24 -4.57 13.71
CA THR A 75 34.15 -5.57 14.28
C THR A 75 34.30 -5.43 15.79
N LEU A 76 34.56 -4.21 16.27
CA LEU A 76 34.70 -3.94 17.71
C LEU A 76 33.38 -4.17 18.44
N ALA A 77 32.25 -3.79 17.83
CA ALA A 77 30.92 -4.00 18.38
C ALA A 77 30.66 -5.49 18.67
N ALA A 78 30.90 -6.36 17.68
CA ALA A 78 30.75 -7.81 17.86
C ALA A 78 31.70 -8.38 18.94
N GLN A 79 32.97 -7.97 18.92
CA GLN A 79 33.95 -8.34 19.95
C GLN A 79 33.54 -7.90 21.35
N CYS A 80 32.90 -6.74 21.45
CA CYS A 80 32.60 -6.10 22.72
C CYS A 80 31.17 -6.28 23.22
N GLY A 81 30.35 -7.08 22.54
CA GLY A 81 28.99 -7.37 22.96
C GLY A 81 28.00 -6.23 22.66
N TYR A 82 28.19 -5.55 21.53
CA TYR A 82 27.29 -4.53 21.01
C TYR A 82 26.72 -4.97 19.66
N SER A 83 25.43 -4.74 19.46
CA SER A 83 24.77 -4.95 18.18
C SER A 83 23.81 -3.80 17.90
N MET A 84 23.51 -3.58 16.62
CA MET A 84 22.62 -2.51 16.19
C MET A 84 21.77 -2.98 15.02
N GLU A 85 20.52 -2.56 15.00
CA GLU A 85 19.60 -2.70 13.87
C GLU A 85 18.88 -1.38 13.63
N SER A 86 18.53 -1.14 12.37
CA SER A 86 17.65 -0.06 11.97
C SER A 86 16.59 -0.62 11.04
N ASP A 87 15.33 -0.29 11.29
CA ASP A 87 14.28 -0.57 10.31
C ASP A 87 14.35 0.45 9.15
N PRO A 88 13.71 0.15 8.00
CA PRO A 88 13.69 1.05 6.84
C PRO A 88 13.03 2.41 7.10
N TRP A 89 12.34 2.55 8.23
CA TRP A 89 11.65 3.76 8.65
C TRP A 89 12.49 4.58 9.64
N GLY A 90 13.72 4.17 9.91
CA GLY A 90 14.66 4.91 10.75
C GLY A 90 14.57 4.58 12.24
N ASN A 91 13.67 3.70 12.69
CA ASN A 91 13.70 3.28 14.10
C ASN A 91 14.90 2.37 14.32
N THR A 92 15.76 2.76 15.26
CA THR A 92 17.03 2.09 15.52
C THR A 92 17.02 1.48 16.91
N ARG A 93 17.54 0.25 17.02
CA ARG A 93 17.74 -0.42 18.31
C ARG A 93 19.20 -0.84 18.46
N ILE A 94 19.80 -0.45 19.57
CA ILE A 94 21.15 -0.82 19.95
C ILE A 94 21.05 -1.75 21.16
N TYR A 95 21.74 -2.88 21.09
CA TYR A 95 21.80 -3.84 22.19
C TYR A 95 23.21 -3.88 22.76
N THR A 96 23.29 -3.98 24.08
CA THR A 96 24.55 -4.04 24.81
C THR A 96 24.48 -5.19 25.82
N SER A 97 25.38 -6.16 25.68
CA SER A 97 25.59 -7.19 26.70
C SER A 97 26.01 -6.52 28.01
N LEU A 98 25.41 -6.94 29.14
CA LEU A 98 25.83 -6.45 30.45
C LEU A 98 27.27 -6.85 30.79
N MET A 99 27.82 -7.86 30.11
CA MET A 99 29.22 -8.25 30.21
C MET A 99 30.09 -7.61 29.12
N GLY A 100 29.57 -6.64 28.36
CA GLY A 100 30.26 -6.03 27.23
C GLY A 100 31.53 -5.27 27.61
N CYS A 101 32.41 -4.97 26.64
CA CYS A 101 33.50 -4.04 26.88
C CYS A 101 32.95 -2.67 27.28
N PHE A 102 33.72 -1.89 28.02
CA PHE A 102 33.35 -0.52 28.41
C PHE A 102 32.10 -0.41 29.31
N VAL A 103 31.50 -1.54 29.71
CA VAL A 103 30.47 -1.58 30.74
C VAL A 103 31.15 -1.62 32.11
N ASP A 104 30.83 -0.66 32.98
CA ASP A 104 31.29 -0.65 34.37
C ASP A 104 30.52 -1.72 35.15
N ASN A 105 31.14 -2.88 35.35
CA ASN A 105 30.59 -4.01 36.08
C ASN A 105 31.05 -3.98 37.54
N LYS A 106 30.09 -3.82 38.44
CA LYS A 106 30.27 -3.98 39.88
C LYS A 106 29.68 -5.29 40.37
N ASP A 107 30.57 -6.20 40.76
CA ASP A 107 30.29 -7.49 41.41
C ASP A 107 29.33 -8.42 40.64
N ASP A 108 29.32 -8.34 39.30
CA ASP A 108 28.38 -9.06 38.43
C ASP A 108 26.91 -8.81 38.80
N ALA A 109 26.59 -7.65 39.40
CA ALA A 109 25.28 -7.35 39.95
C ALA A 109 24.72 -6.01 39.45
N THR A 110 25.58 -5.01 39.28
CA THR A 110 25.22 -3.67 38.82
C THR A 110 26.14 -3.26 37.68
N PHE A 111 25.53 -2.82 36.58
CA PHE A 111 26.21 -2.55 35.32
C PHE A 111 25.88 -1.13 34.89
N LYS A 112 26.88 -0.29 34.67
CA LYS A 112 26.66 1.05 34.08
C LYS A 112 27.14 1.05 32.64
N ILE A 113 26.23 1.40 31.74
CA ILE A 113 26.47 1.52 30.31
C ILE A 113 26.39 3.01 29.95
N GLY A 114 27.42 3.50 29.26
CA GLY A 114 27.43 4.85 28.68
C GLY A 114 27.61 4.76 27.18
N LEU A 115 26.72 5.40 26.42
CA LEU A 115 26.76 5.51 24.97
C LEU A 115 26.67 6.97 24.55
N LYS A 116 27.41 7.33 23.51
CA LYS A 116 27.33 8.62 22.84
C LYS A 116 26.92 8.41 21.39
N LEU A 117 25.79 8.99 21.01
CA LEU A 117 25.19 8.91 19.68
C LEU A 117 25.47 10.22 18.94
N GLN A 118 26.09 10.14 17.77
CA GLN A 118 26.33 11.27 16.89
C GLN A 118 25.54 11.09 15.60
N MET A 119 24.68 12.06 15.30
CA MET A 119 23.77 12.02 14.16
C MET A 119 24.15 13.15 13.21
N TYR A 120 24.63 12.79 12.03
CA TYR A 120 25.14 13.74 11.03
C TYR A 120 24.07 14.07 10.00
N SER A 121 23.62 15.32 9.93
CA SER A 121 22.73 15.77 8.85
C SER A 121 23.41 15.75 7.48
N GLN A 122 22.62 15.90 6.41
CA GLN A 122 23.11 16.04 5.03
C GLN A 122 24.16 17.16 4.85
N ARG A 123 24.30 18.07 5.83
CA ARG A 123 25.42 19.01 5.97
C ARG A 123 26.30 18.58 7.16
N PRO A 124 27.60 18.34 6.98
CA PRO A 124 28.51 17.88 8.04
C PRO A 124 28.65 18.81 9.26
N SER A 125 28.16 20.06 9.18
CA SER A 125 28.21 21.05 10.25
C SER A 125 27.15 20.86 11.35
N ASP A 126 26.09 20.09 11.07
CA ASP A 126 24.93 19.96 11.95
C ASP A 126 24.93 18.55 12.56
N VAL A 127 25.73 18.38 13.61
CA VAL A 127 25.85 17.13 14.37
C VAL A 127 25.04 17.25 15.65
N VAL A 128 23.99 16.43 15.76
CA VAL A 128 23.24 16.30 17.01
C VAL A 128 23.88 15.17 17.82
N THR A 129 24.26 15.47 19.06
CA THR A 129 24.88 14.51 19.96
C THR A 129 23.96 14.21 21.14
N HIS A 130 23.75 12.92 21.43
CA HIS A 130 23.05 12.46 22.61
C HIS A 130 23.94 11.54 23.43
N GLU A 131 23.98 11.77 24.74
CA GLU A 131 24.63 10.86 25.69
C GLU A 131 23.58 10.10 26.47
N VAL A 132 23.73 8.78 26.51
CA VAL A 132 22.84 7.86 27.21
C VAL A 132 23.65 7.15 28.28
N ASN A 133 23.28 7.38 29.54
CA ASN A 133 23.86 6.70 30.68
C ASN A 133 22.77 5.88 31.37
N GLN A 134 22.90 4.56 31.35
CA GLN A 134 21.93 3.63 31.93
C GLN A 134 22.60 2.73 32.95
N THR A 135 21.94 2.53 34.09
CA THR A 135 22.36 1.53 35.08
C THR A 135 21.38 0.37 35.08
N CYS A 136 21.87 -0.85 34.84
CA CYS A 136 21.11 -2.08 34.90
C CYS A 136 21.52 -2.91 36.12
N SER A 137 20.56 -3.62 36.72
CA SER A 137 20.82 -4.58 37.79
C SER A 137 20.36 -5.97 37.36
N TYR A 138 21.25 -6.94 37.49
CA TYR A 138 20.96 -8.34 37.17
C TYR A 138 21.82 -9.24 38.06
N THR A 139 21.16 -10.01 38.94
CA THR A 139 21.82 -10.80 39.99
C THR A 139 21.54 -12.29 39.89
N ARG A 140 20.58 -12.70 39.04
CA ARG A 140 20.12 -14.09 38.89
C ARG A 140 20.85 -14.80 37.75
N TRP A 141 22.17 -14.79 37.80
CA TRP A 141 23.00 -15.48 36.82
C TRP A 141 22.87 -17.00 36.96
N ALA A 142 22.66 -17.68 35.85
CA ALA A 142 22.89 -19.13 35.82
C ALA A 142 24.40 -19.42 35.79
N PRO A 143 24.83 -20.61 36.26
CA PRO A 143 26.21 -21.08 36.13
C PRO A 143 26.77 -20.86 34.75
N LYS A 144 26.06 -21.30 33.71
CA LYS A 144 26.38 -21.04 32.31
C LYS A 144 25.27 -20.21 31.67
N GLU A 145 25.60 -19.09 31.05
CA GLU A 145 24.67 -18.33 30.22
C GLU A 145 25.20 -18.21 28.79
N ILE A 146 24.33 -18.42 27.81
CA ILE A 146 24.61 -18.23 26.39
C ILE A 146 23.69 -17.13 25.87
N LEU A 147 24.26 -16.22 25.09
CA LEU A 147 23.55 -15.18 24.38
C LEU A 147 23.90 -15.26 22.90
N CYS A 148 22.88 -15.49 22.07
CA CYS A 148 22.96 -15.39 20.62
C CYS A 148 22.33 -14.06 20.21
N ASP A 149 23.17 -13.11 19.80
CA ASP A 149 22.74 -11.83 19.23
C ASP A 149 22.91 -11.89 17.69
N ARG A 150 22.71 -10.77 17.00
CA ARG A 150 22.74 -10.67 15.52
C ARG A 150 24.13 -10.91 14.93
N ASN A 151 25.16 -10.39 15.59
CA ASN A 151 26.52 -10.31 15.07
C ASN A 151 27.56 -11.05 15.93
N TYR A 152 27.19 -11.54 17.12
CA TYR A 152 28.07 -12.36 17.97
C TYR A 152 27.31 -13.42 18.77
N MET A 153 28.06 -14.43 19.17
CA MET A 153 27.71 -15.44 20.15
C MET A 153 28.54 -15.20 21.42
N GLU A 154 27.88 -15.19 22.57
CA GLU A 154 28.50 -14.99 23.88
C GLU A 154 28.20 -16.17 24.79
N VAL A 155 29.21 -16.63 25.53
CA VAL A 155 29.06 -17.60 26.60
C VAL A 155 29.76 -17.09 27.85
N SER A 156 29.06 -17.14 28.97
CA SER A 156 29.61 -16.82 30.29
C SER A 156 29.47 -18.00 31.23
N ASN A 157 30.49 -18.26 32.05
CA ASN A 157 30.49 -19.34 33.03
C ASN A 157 31.06 -18.86 34.37
N TYR A 158 30.57 -19.40 35.49
CA TYR A 158 31.18 -19.12 36.79
C TYR A 158 32.60 -19.69 36.88
N LEU A 159 33.50 -18.87 37.41
CA LEU A 159 34.81 -19.32 37.87
C LEU A 159 34.59 -20.05 39.20
N MET A 160 34.80 -21.37 39.25
CA MET A 160 34.73 -22.11 40.50
C MET A 160 35.74 -21.51 41.50
N LYS A 161 35.25 -20.90 42.59
CA LYS A 161 36.09 -20.64 43.77
C LYS A 161 36.38 -22.00 44.39
N ALA A 162 37.66 -22.36 44.51
CA ALA A 162 38.07 -23.57 45.20
C ALA A 162 37.43 -23.59 46.59
N ASN A 163 36.47 -24.49 46.79
CA ASN A 163 35.84 -24.65 48.09
C ASN A 163 36.86 -25.36 49.01
N PRO A 164 37.27 -24.81 50.17
CA PRO A 164 38.28 -25.43 51.03
C PRO A 164 37.84 -26.76 51.68
N GLN A 165 36.62 -27.24 51.39
CA GLN A 165 36.03 -28.39 52.07
C GLN A 165 35.52 -29.45 51.11
N THR A 166 36.41 -30.04 50.33
CA THR A 166 36.21 -31.42 49.85
C THR A 166 37.55 -32.15 49.89
N LYS A 167 37.88 -32.72 51.05
CA LYS A 167 38.85 -33.82 51.11
C LYS A 167 38.27 -34.98 50.29
N ARG A 168 38.75 -35.20 49.07
CA ARG A 168 38.57 -36.49 48.40
C ARG A 168 39.61 -37.49 48.95
N PRO A 169 39.25 -38.77 49.11
CA PRO A 169 40.19 -39.80 49.57
C PRO A 169 41.26 -40.05 48.51
N ALA A 170 42.46 -40.36 48.98
CA ALA A 170 43.62 -40.68 48.16
C ALA A 170 43.46 -42.03 47.43
N GLN A 171 43.62 -42.03 46.11
CA GLN A 171 44.16 -43.11 45.27
C GLN A 171 44.12 -42.66 43.80
N ASP A 172 45.23 -42.20 43.24
CA ASP A 172 46.26 -43.02 42.59
C ASP A 172 47.30 -42.09 41.96
N GLN A 173 48.56 -42.33 42.29
CA GLN A 173 49.73 -41.61 41.80
C GLN A 173 50.20 -42.24 40.48
N ASN A 174 50.31 -41.42 39.44
CA ASN A 174 51.44 -41.31 38.48
C ASN A 174 50.90 -40.81 37.14
N VAL A 175 51.31 -39.63 36.70
CA VAL A 175 52.14 -39.43 35.49
C VAL A 175 52.73 -38.01 35.55
N ASP A 176 54.06 -37.95 35.63
CA ASP A 176 55.02 -36.91 35.24
C ASP A 176 54.69 -35.42 35.44
N SER A 177 55.13 -34.93 36.60
CA SER A 177 55.44 -33.52 36.83
C SER A 177 56.70 -33.11 36.06
N TYR A 178 56.53 -32.55 34.87
CA TYR A 178 57.58 -31.70 34.28
C TYR A 178 57.41 -30.26 34.77
N LEU A 179 58.47 -29.81 35.42
CA LEU A 179 58.74 -28.47 35.92
C LEU A 179 58.39 -27.38 34.89
N LEU A 180 57.61 -26.39 35.31
CA LEU A 180 57.79 -25.02 34.82
C LEU A 180 57.87 -24.09 36.03
N GLU A 181 59.07 -23.54 36.16
CA GLU A 181 59.53 -22.61 37.16
C GLU A 181 58.71 -21.31 37.17
N ASP A 182 58.74 -20.73 38.36
CA ASP A 182 58.41 -19.37 38.73
C ASP A 182 58.81 -18.33 37.67
N SER A 183 57.79 -17.73 37.05
CA SER A 183 57.89 -16.51 36.27
C SER A 183 56.66 -15.69 36.59
N GLY A 184 56.89 -14.56 37.29
CA GLY A 184 55.90 -13.66 37.89
C GLY A 184 54.57 -13.62 37.14
N ALA A 185 53.60 -14.37 37.65
CA ALA A 185 52.38 -14.63 36.90
C ALA A 185 51.37 -13.51 37.12
N SER A 186 51.15 -12.71 36.09
CA SER A 186 49.93 -11.93 35.93
C SER A 186 48.72 -12.88 36.08
N HIS A 187 47.88 -12.65 37.08
CA HIS A 187 46.60 -13.36 37.22
C HIS A 187 45.75 -13.11 35.97
N GLY A 188 45.11 -14.15 35.42
CA GLY A 188 44.24 -14.03 34.25
C GLY A 188 44.42 -15.12 33.20
N ILE A 189 43.75 -14.92 32.07
CA ILE A 189 43.70 -15.88 30.96
C ILE A 189 45.10 -16.07 30.38
N TRP A 190 45.59 -17.31 30.38
CA TRP A 190 46.90 -17.67 29.84
C TRP A 190 46.84 -18.03 28.35
N LYS A 191 45.92 -18.93 27.98
CA LYS A 191 45.71 -19.37 26.60
C LYS A 191 44.31 -19.94 26.41
N MET A 192 43.89 -20.05 25.16
CA MET A 192 42.63 -20.66 24.75
C MET A 192 42.90 -21.72 23.68
N THR A 193 42.14 -22.80 23.70
CA THR A 193 42.16 -23.82 22.65
C THR A 193 40.77 -23.90 22.04
N PHE A 194 40.63 -23.44 20.81
CA PHE A 194 39.42 -23.55 20.02
C PHE A 194 39.36 -24.94 19.40
N PHE A 195 38.18 -25.57 19.46
CA PHE A 195 37.93 -26.88 18.90
C PHE A 195 37.13 -26.75 17.61
N THR A 196 37.85 -26.66 16.51
CA THR A 196 37.37 -26.95 15.16
C THR A 196 37.88 -28.35 14.73
N PRO A 197 37.68 -28.84 13.49
CA PRO A 197 38.22 -30.13 13.09
C PRO A 197 39.71 -30.33 13.41
N GLU A 198 40.49 -29.24 13.49
CA GLU A 198 41.84 -29.21 14.05
C GLU A 198 41.92 -28.20 15.21
N PRO A 199 42.46 -28.58 16.39
CA PRO A 199 42.49 -27.68 17.55
C PRO A 199 43.46 -26.50 17.33
N VAL A 200 42.96 -25.28 17.48
CA VAL A 200 43.76 -24.05 17.33
C VAL A 200 44.02 -23.44 18.70
N VAL A 201 45.29 -23.18 19.02
CA VAL A 201 45.71 -22.58 20.29
C VAL A 201 46.05 -21.12 20.07
N MET A 202 45.48 -20.23 20.86
CA MET A 202 45.75 -18.79 20.82
C MET A 202 46.02 -18.24 22.22
N VAL A 203 46.94 -17.29 22.35
CA VAL A 203 47.04 -16.44 23.55
C VAL A 203 46.02 -15.29 23.46
N PRO A 204 45.68 -14.58 24.57
CA PRO A 204 44.63 -13.55 24.56
C PRO A 204 44.75 -12.52 23.43
N ARG A 205 45.96 -12.02 23.17
CA ARG A 205 46.20 -11.01 22.12
C ARG A 205 45.99 -11.55 20.70
N GLU A 206 46.34 -12.81 20.46
CA GLU A 206 46.13 -13.47 19.16
C GLU A 206 44.63 -13.65 18.90
N ALA A 207 43.87 -14.08 19.92
CA ALA A 207 42.42 -14.23 19.81
C ALA A 207 41.72 -12.87 19.58
N GLU A 208 42.16 -11.82 20.26
CA GLU A 208 41.67 -10.44 20.03
C GLU A 208 41.94 -9.98 18.59
N GLN A 209 43.15 -10.22 18.07
CA GLN A 209 43.51 -9.92 16.68
C GLN A 209 42.72 -10.76 15.67
N ALA A 210 42.33 -11.98 16.05
CA ALA A 210 41.52 -12.88 15.22
C ALA A 210 40.02 -12.57 15.27
N GLY A 211 39.56 -11.60 16.06
CA GLY A 211 38.14 -11.23 16.11
C GLY A 211 37.39 -11.72 17.36
N TYR A 212 38.02 -12.47 18.25
CA TYR A 212 37.40 -13.00 19.47
C TYR A 212 37.61 -12.07 20.67
N SER A 213 36.79 -12.25 21.70
CA SER A 213 37.01 -11.55 22.98
C SER A 213 36.90 -12.53 24.13
N ALA A 214 37.87 -12.47 25.04
CA ALA A 214 37.90 -13.28 26.25
C ALA A 214 38.16 -12.37 27.45
N MET A 215 37.30 -12.43 28.46
CA MET A 215 37.42 -11.60 29.65
C MET A 215 37.04 -12.36 30.91
N THR A 216 37.59 -11.91 32.04
CA THR A 216 37.24 -12.41 33.37
C THR A 216 36.70 -11.26 34.21
N THR A 217 35.59 -11.50 34.90
CA THR A 217 35.08 -10.62 35.97
C THR A 217 35.45 -11.18 37.34
N SER A 218 34.93 -10.58 38.41
CA SER A 218 35.13 -11.04 39.78
C SER A 218 34.74 -12.50 39.99
N ASN A 219 33.71 -13.00 39.28
CA ASN A 219 33.21 -14.37 39.45
C ASN A 219 32.97 -15.14 38.15
N ARG A 220 33.13 -14.53 36.96
CA ARG A 220 32.78 -15.17 35.68
C ARG A 220 33.90 -15.08 34.66
N LEU A 221 33.92 -16.06 33.77
CA LEU A 221 34.68 -16.06 32.53
C LEU A 221 33.71 -15.88 31.37
N ILE A 222 34.01 -14.97 30.45
CA ILE A 222 33.19 -14.64 29.29
C ILE A 222 34.03 -14.82 28.03
N MET A 223 33.43 -15.45 27.02
CA MET A 223 34.00 -15.59 25.69
C MET A 223 32.98 -15.14 24.66
N ARG A 224 33.44 -14.39 23.66
CA ARG A 224 32.67 -13.98 22.50
C ARG A 224 33.32 -14.38 21.20
N SER A 225 32.49 -14.79 20.27
CA SER A 225 32.85 -15.10 18.89
C SER A 225 31.84 -14.43 17.96
N PRO A 226 32.28 -13.59 17.02
CA PRO A 226 31.46 -13.20 15.89
C PRO A 226 31.04 -14.43 15.07
N TYR A 227 29.87 -14.36 14.44
CA TYR A 227 29.46 -15.40 13.49
C TYR A 227 30.40 -15.47 12.28
N ASN A 228 30.46 -16.64 11.62
CA ASN A 228 31.24 -16.88 10.41
C ASN A 228 32.75 -16.63 10.59
N THR A 229 33.29 -16.99 11.75
CA THR A 229 34.72 -16.88 12.03
C THR A 229 35.42 -18.22 11.78
N PRO A 230 36.75 -18.26 11.56
CA PRO A 230 37.43 -19.51 11.18
C PRO A 230 37.34 -20.62 12.23
N GLU A 231 37.14 -20.24 13.50
CA GLU A 231 37.06 -21.16 14.64
C GLU A 231 35.61 -21.51 15.03
N THR A 232 34.63 -21.14 14.20
CA THR A 232 33.23 -21.58 14.31
C THR A 232 32.93 -22.66 13.26
N PHE A 233 31.92 -23.49 13.50
CA PHE A 233 31.46 -24.50 12.54
C PHE A 233 29.95 -24.68 12.60
N SER A 234 29.37 -25.12 11.49
CA SER A 234 27.95 -25.45 11.43
C SER A 234 27.70 -26.88 11.88
N GLU A 235 26.70 -27.07 12.75
CA GLU A 235 26.24 -28.38 13.24
C GLU A 235 24.72 -28.47 13.08
N ASP A 236 24.21 -29.58 12.54
CA ASP A 236 22.77 -29.86 12.53
C ASP A 236 22.36 -30.40 13.90
N VAL A 237 21.46 -29.69 14.57
CA VAL A 237 20.90 -30.11 15.86
C VAL A 237 19.40 -30.27 15.68
N ALA A 238 18.94 -31.53 15.63
CA ALA A 238 17.53 -31.87 15.42
C ALA A 238 16.93 -31.26 14.13
N GLY A 239 17.68 -31.23 13.03
CA GLY A 239 17.25 -30.68 11.74
C GLY A 239 17.33 -29.16 11.64
N ILE A 240 17.92 -28.48 12.64
CA ILE A 240 18.10 -27.03 12.67
C ILE A 240 19.59 -26.74 12.48
N PRO A 241 19.98 -25.91 11.49
CA PRO A 241 21.36 -25.49 11.34
C PRO A 241 21.73 -24.53 12.46
N MET A 242 22.82 -24.85 13.16
CA MET A 242 23.36 -24.07 14.26
C MET A 242 24.79 -23.68 13.95
N GLU A 243 25.17 -22.45 14.27
CA GLU A 243 26.57 -22.04 14.34
C GLU A 243 27.10 -22.34 15.75
N VAL A 244 28.24 -23.03 15.83
CA VAL A 244 28.81 -23.52 17.08
C VAL A 244 30.26 -23.07 17.21
N PHE A 245 30.65 -22.65 18.40
CA PHE A 245 32.06 -22.59 18.78
C PHE A 245 32.29 -23.26 20.12
N LYS A 246 33.41 -23.96 20.24
CA LYS A 246 33.84 -24.70 21.43
C LYS A 246 35.25 -24.26 21.78
N VAL A 247 35.49 -23.93 23.04
CA VAL A 247 36.80 -23.44 23.49
C VAL A 247 37.11 -23.88 24.92
N SER A 248 38.34 -24.30 25.17
CA SER A 248 38.89 -24.47 26.52
C SER A 248 39.75 -23.27 26.88
N VAL A 249 39.40 -22.59 27.96
CA VAL A 249 40.14 -21.44 28.46
C VAL A 249 40.98 -21.84 29.67
N TYR A 250 42.27 -21.57 29.59
CA TYR A 250 43.24 -21.86 30.64
C TYR A 250 43.51 -20.58 31.43
N ASN A 251 43.06 -20.53 32.68
CA ASN A 251 43.13 -19.35 33.54
C ASN A 251 44.12 -19.57 34.69
N LYS A 252 45.06 -18.64 34.90
CA LYS A 252 46.00 -18.68 36.02
C LYS A 252 45.39 -17.97 37.23
N ALA A 253 45.11 -18.73 38.29
CA ALA A 253 44.64 -18.23 39.58
C ALA A 253 45.67 -18.50 40.69
N GLU A 254 45.50 -17.87 41.86
CA GLU A 254 46.33 -18.14 43.06
C GLU A 254 46.33 -19.62 43.46
N SER A 255 45.24 -20.34 43.19
CA SER A 255 45.07 -21.77 43.46
C SER A 255 45.67 -22.70 42.39
N GLY A 256 46.32 -22.16 41.35
CA GLY A 256 46.86 -22.91 40.22
C GLY A 256 46.15 -22.65 38.89
N LEU A 257 46.40 -23.50 37.89
CA LEU A 257 45.80 -23.39 36.56
C LEU A 257 44.39 -24.00 36.54
N GLY A 258 43.37 -23.18 36.30
CA GLY A 258 42.00 -23.62 36.07
C GLY A 258 41.73 -23.80 34.58
N ILE A 259 40.95 -24.83 34.22
CA ILE A 259 40.47 -25.06 32.85
C ILE A 259 38.96 -24.93 32.85
N VAL A 260 38.42 -24.08 31.96
CA VAL A 260 36.98 -23.90 31.79
C VAL A 260 36.62 -24.19 30.33
N ASN A 261 35.76 -25.19 30.13
CA ASN A 261 35.22 -25.51 28.82
C ASN A 261 33.97 -24.67 28.56
N LEU A 262 33.99 -23.95 27.45
CA LEU A 262 32.92 -23.07 27.00
C LEU A 262 32.44 -23.52 25.63
N ALA A 263 31.14 -23.39 25.40
CA ALA A 263 30.53 -23.64 24.11
C ALA A 263 29.30 -22.75 23.97
N ALA A 264 29.10 -22.20 22.77
CA ALA A 264 27.85 -21.58 22.34
C ALA A 264 27.35 -22.28 21.08
N ALA A 265 26.04 -22.32 20.91
CA ALA A 265 25.36 -22.87 19.74
C ALA A 265 24.16 -21.98 19.43
N CYS A 266 24.16 -21.31 18.30
CA CYS A 266 23.18 -20.28 17.94
C CYS A 266 22.51 -20.63 16.61
N PRO A 267 21.16 -20.56 16.52
CA PRO A 267 20.47 -20.95 15.31
C PRO A 267 20.81 -19.99 14.17
N THR A 268 21.01 -20.55 12.97
CA THR A 268 21.15 -19.78 11.72
C THR A 268 19.97 -20.02 10.77
N GLY A 269 19.00 -20.84 11.19
CA GLY A 269 17.79 -21.15 10.44
C GLY A 269 16.69 -21.72 11.34
N GLY A 270 15.89 -22.64 10.78
CA GLY A 270 14.76 -23.25 11.50
C GLY A 270 13.46 -22.45 11.38
N VAL A 271 13.28 -21.65 10.32
CA VAL A 271 12.07 -20.88 10.08
C VAL A 271 11.29 -21.47 8.92
N LEU A 272 9.99 -21.64 9.12
CA LEU A 272 9.03 -21.99 8.08
C LEU A 272 8.02 -20.85 7.91
N PHE A 273 7.63 -20.62 6.66
CA PHE A 273 6.70 -19.56 6.30
C PHE A 273 5.44 -20.14 5.68
N THR A 274 4.31 -19.60 6.10
CA THR A 274 3.02 -19.69 5.41
C THR A 274 2.56 -18.27 5.09
N GLU A 275 1.45 -18.12 4.35
CA GLU A 275 0.91 -16.79 4.03
C GLU A 275 0.51 -15.95 5.26
N SER A 276 0.26 -16.60 6.41
CA SER A 276 -0.28 -15.93 7.61
C SER A 276 0.54 -16.14 8.87
N VAL A 277 1.46 -17.10 8.90
CA VAL A 277 2.22 -17.48 10.12
C VAL A 277 3.68 -17.76 9.80
N ILE A 278 4.56 -17.23 10.65
CA ILE A 278 5.97 -17.57 10.79
C ILE A 278 6.09 -18.61 11.91
N SER A 279 6.67 -19.76 11.61
CA SER A 279 6.96 -20.80 12.63
C SER A 279 8.48 -20.93 12.79
N TRP A 280 8.98 -20.62 13.98
CA TRP A 280 10.39 -20.71 14.33
C TRP A 280 10.63 -21.92 15.25
N TYR A 281 11.50 -22.82 14.79
CA TYR A 281 11.85 -24.08 15.44
C TYR A 281 13.24 -23.97 16.06
N ILE A 282 13.32 -24.19 17.36
CA ILE A 282 14.57 -24.24 18.12
C ILE A 282 14.72 -25.66 18.70
N PRO A 283 15.91 -26.27 18.68
CA PRO A 283 16.09 -27.57 19.29
C PRO A 283 15.73 -27.56 20.78
N ARG A 284 14.86 -28.48 21.20
CA ARG A 284 14.48 -28.65 22.62
C ARG A 284 15.67 -29.12 23.47
N ARG A 285 16.57 -29.88 22.84
CA ARG A 285 17.83 -30.36 23.42
C ARG A 285 19.00 -29.79 22.62
N MET A 286 19.89 -29.08 23.28
CA MET A 286 21.05 -28.46 22.66
C MET A 286 22.32 -29.31 22.89
N THR A 287 22.52 -30.34 22.06
CA THR A 287 23.63 -31.30 22.22
C THR A 287 25.03 -30.67 22.30
N PRO A 288 25.36 -29.55 21.59
CA PRO A 288 26.67 -28.92 21.76
C PRO A 288 26.89 -28.27 23.13
N LEU A 289 25.82 -28.01 23.90
CA LEU A 289 25.89 -27.29 25.16
C LEU A 289 25.81 -28.19 26.38
N MET A 290 25.19 -29.36 26.25
CA MET A 290 24.89 -30.26 27.36
C MET A 290 24.82 -31.72 26.94
N ASP A 291 25.37 -32.57 27.81
CA ASP A 291 25.28 -34.03 27.75
C ASP A 291 24.38 -34.55 28.89
N GLY A 292 23.68 -35.67 28.67
CA GLY A 292 22.85 -36.31 29.72
C GLY A 292 21.40 -35.82 29.85
N THR A 293 20.68 -36.30 30.87
CA THR A 293 19.25 -35.99 31.05
C THR A 293 19.05 -34.55 31.52
N PHE A 294 17.96 -33.94 31.06
CA PHE A 294 17.69 -32.53 31.31
C PHE A 294 16.20 -32.27 31.54
N ARG A 295 15.91 -31.19 32.23
CA ARG A 295 14.57 -30.60 32.31
C ARG A 295 14.61 -29.12 31.95
N ILE A 296 13.55 -28.65 31.30
CA ILE A 296 13.31 -27.23 31.06
C ILE A 296 12.59 -26.67 32.29
N VAL A 297 13.23 -25.74 32.98
CA VAL A 297 12.73 -25.10 34.21
C VAL A 297 11.95 -23.83 33.89
N GLU A 298 12.51 -23.00 33.00
CA GLU A 298 11.88 -21.77 32.50
C GLU A 298 11.92 -21.76 30.98
N MET A 299 10.87 -21.22 30.37
CA MET A 299 10.76 -21.03 28.93
C MET A 299 9.92 -19.79 28.66
N HIS A 300 10.52 -18.81 28.00
CA HIS A 300 9.92 -17.50 27.74
C HIS A 300 10.11 -17.10 26.28
N MET A 301 9.02 -16.64 25.67
CA MET A 301 9.07 -15.96 24.38
C MET A 301 9.15 -14.44 24.63
N GLY A 302 9.78 -13.75 23.71
CA GLY A 302 9.93 -12.31 23.70
C GLY A 302 9.98 -11.77 22.29
N ILE A 303 9.97 -10.45 22.17
CA ILE A 303 10.24 -9.73 20.91
C ILE A 303 11.26 -8.63 21.22
N ASN A 304 12.22 -8.39 20.32
CA ASN A 304 13.23 -7.34 20.44
C ASN A 304 13.96 -7.38 21.81
N GLY A 305 14.29 -8.58 22.29
CA GLY A 305 14.96 -8.82 23.57
C GLY A 305 14.09 -8.70 24.83
N GLN A 306 12.81 -8.35 24.73
CA GLN A 306 11.88 -8.19 25.87
C GLN A 306 10.94 -9.40 26.02
N ARG A 307 10.87 -9.98 27.22
CA ARG A 307 9.94 -11.08 27.53
C ARG A 307 8.49 -10.63 27.38
N LEU A 308 7.65 -11.50 26.85
CA LEU A 308 6.19 -11.32 26.81
C LEU A 308 5.52 -12.14 27.92
N ASP A 309 4.49 -11.55 28.52
CA ASP A 309 3.59 -12.30 29.38
C ASP A 309 2.50 -13.03 28.56
N ARG A 310 1.76 -13.92 29.23
CA ARG A 310 0.71 -14.72 28.58
C ARG A 310 -0.42 -13.86 27.99
N SER A 311 -0.74 -12.72 28.60
CA SER A 311 -1.80 -11.83 28.12
C SER A 311 -1.38 -11.08 26.86
N GLN A 312 -0.12 -10.64 26.80
CA GLN A 312 0.47 -10.01 25.62
C GLN A 312 0.57 -11.01 24.46
N MET A 313 1.02 -12.24 24.72
CA MET A 313 1.05 -13.29 23.70
C MET A 313 -0.34 -13.58 23.15
N ALA A 314 -1.34 -13.77 24.02
CA ALA A 314 -2.71 -14.06 23.61
C ALA A 314 -3.33 -12.90 22.80
N ALA A 315 -3.10 -11.64 23.20
CA ALA A 315 -3.60 -10.47 22.49
C ALA A 315 -3.00 -10.32 21.08
N ARG A 316 -1.79 -10.84 20.87
CA ARG A 316 -1.05 -10.76 19.59
C ARG A 316 -1.16 -12.04 18.75
N GLY A 317 -1.77 -13.09 19.29
CA GLY A 317 -1.86 -14.40 18.65
C GLY A 317 -0.55 -15.19 18.62
N TYR A 318 0.39 -14.90 19.52
CA TYR A 318 1.67 -15.62 19.59
C TYR A 318 1.54 -16.90 20.38
N THR A 319 2.15 -17.97 19.89
CA THR A 319 2.16 -19.26 20.57
C THR A 319 3.60 -19.69 20.85
N LEU A 320 3.79 -20.38 21.98
CA LEU A 320 5.03 -21.03 22.33
C LEU A 320 4.70 -22.44 22.81
N SER A 321 5.16 -23.44 22.07
CA SER A 321 4.86 -24.84 22.32
C SER A 321 6.12 -25.70 22.26
N THR A 322 6.00 -26.96 22.66
CA THR A 322 7.11 -27.91 22.65
C THR A 322 6.65 -29.23 22.04
N THR A 323 7.46 -29.78 21.15
CA THR A 323 7.35 -31.14 20.63
C THR A 323 8.41 -32.03 21.30
N ASP A 324 8.56 -33.27 20.82
CA ASP A 324 9.63 -34.16 21.30
C ASP A 324 11.02 -33.59 21.02
N PHE A 325 11.19 -32.89 19.89
CA PHE A 325 12.49 -32.43 19.40
C PHE A 325 12.66 -30.90 19.39
N HIS A 326 11.57 -30.12 19.34
CA HIS A 326 11.63 -28.68 19.13
C HIS A 326 10.84 -27.89 20.17
N ILE A 327 11.32 -26.68 20.44
CA ILE A 327 10.52 -25.57 20.94
C ILE A 327 10.05 -24.81 19.71
N VAL A 328 8.75 -24.55 19.60
CA VAL A 328 8.13 -23.91 18.43
C VAL A 328 7.49 -22.60 18.86
N ALA A 329 7.97 -21.50 18.29
CA ALA A 329 7.36 -20.18 18.42
C ALA A 329 6.61 -19.84 17.14
N GLU A 330 5.32 -19.50 17.23
CA GLU A 330 4.52 -19.08 16.07
C GLU A 330 4.11 -17.62 16.21
N ILE A 331 4.29 -16.88 15.11
CA ILE A 331 4.06 -15.44 15.03
C ILE A 331 3.22 -15.17 13.78
N PRO A 332 2.02 -14.58 13.91
CA PRO A 332 1.26 -14.13 12.75
C PRO A 332 2.03 -13.11 11.92
N VAL A 333 2.02 -13.27 10.60
CA VAL A 333 2.57 -12.28 9.66
C VAL A 333 1.75 -10.99 9.78
N GLY A 334 2.43 -9.86 9.93
CA GLY A 334 1.76 -8.57 10.16
C GLY A 334 1.40 -8.28 11.60
N SER A 335 1.97 -9.02 12.57
CA SER A 335 1.82 -8.69 13.98
C SER A 335 2.42 -7.31 14.30
N PRO A 336 1.97 -6.64 15.38
CA PRO A 336 2.33 -5.24 15.66
C PRO A 336 3.78 -5.05 16.14
N ASP A 337 4.54 -6.12 16.39
CA ASP A 337 5.92 -6.02 16.86
C ASP A 337 6.97 -6.08 15.73
N GLY A 338 6.51 -6.25 14.49
CA GLY A 338 7.33 -6.23 13.30
C GLY A 338 6.88 -5.18 12.31
N TYR A 339 7.46 -5.22 11.11
CA TYR A 339 7.26 -4.19 10.10
C TYR A 339 7.19 -4.75 8.68
N TYR A 340 6.43 -4.06 7.82
CA TYR A 340 6.39 -4.35 6.39
C TYR A 340 7.38 -3.50 5.62
N LYS A 341 7.98 -4.04 4.57
CA LYS A 341 8.74 -3.28 3.58
C LYS A 341 8.20 -3.60 2.20
N SER A 342 7.92 -2.55 1.43
CA SER A 342 7.53 -2.66 0.03
C SER A 342 8.74 -2.85 -0.86
N HIS A 343 8.55 -3.61 -1.95
CA HIS A 343 9.54 -3.90 -2.99
C HIS A 343 8.87 -3.86 -4.37
N ALA A 344 9.66 -3.57 -5.40
CA ALA A 344 9.21 -3.58 -6.80
C ALA A 344 10.08 -4.43 -7.74
N PRO A 345 10.35 -5.73 -7.44
CA PRO A 345 11.05 -6.59 -8.38
C PRO A 345 10.22 -6.72 -9.67
N GLU A 346 10.88 -6.60 -10.82
CA GLU A 346 10.22 -6.68 -12.15
C GLU A 346 9.05 -5.69 -12.32
N TYR A 347 9.08 -4.54 -11.65
CA TYR A 347 8.03 -3.51 -11.69
C TYR A 347 6.66 -3.97 -11.17
N GLN A 348 6.63 -4.99 -10.32
CA GLN A 348 5.42 -5.50 -9.66
C GLN A 348 5.50 -5.26 -8.15
N TYR A 349 4.35 -5.05 -7.50
CA TYR A 349 4.32 -4.74 -6.07
C TYR A 349 4.44 -6.01 -5.19
N TYR A 350 5.48 -6.05 -4.37
CA TYR A 350 5.76 -7.12 -3.40
C TYR A 350 6.02 -6.53 -2.02
N VAL A 351 5.84 -7.35 -0.99
CA VAL A 351 6.10 -6.95 0.39
C VAL A 351 6.85 -8.04 1.14
N THR A 352 7.70 -7.64 2.08
CA THR A 352 8.29 -8.52 3.10
C THR A 352 7.85 -8.06 4.47
N TYR A 353 7.75 -8.98 5.41
CA TYR A 353 7.49 -8.68 6.81
C TYR A 353 8.71 -9.11 7.66
N THR A 354 9.18 -8.23 8.53
CA THR A 354 10.32 -8.47 9.40
C THR A 354 9.91 -8.37 10.86
N VAL A 355 10.28 -9.37 11.66
CA VAL A 355 10.06 -9.41 13.11
C VAL A 355 11.26 -10.07 13.79
N GLU A 356 11.60 -9.64 15.00
CA GLU A 356 12.68 -10.25 15.77
C GLU A 356 12.16 -10.96 17.03
N PRO A 357 11.81 -12.25 16.93
CA PRO A 357 11.58 -13.05 18.11
C PRO A 357 12.80 -13.18 19.01
N MET A 358 12.50 -13.33 20.29
CA MET A 358 13.44 -13.73 21.31
C MET A 358 12.94 -14.99 22.01
N LEU A 359 13.84 -15.94 22.25
CA LEU A 359 13.57 -17.10 23.08
C LEU A 359 14.55 -17.10 24.26
N GLU A 360 14.05 -17.36 25.46
CA GLU A 360 14.87 -17.56 26.65
C GLU A 360 14.48 -18.86 27.36
N VAL A 361 15.45 -19.74 27.56
CA VAL A 361 15.27 -21.07 28.15
C VAL A 361 16.24 -21.27 29.31
N LEU A 362 15.77 -21.90 30.38
CA LEU A 362 16.60 -22.37 31.48
C LEU A 362 16.54 -23.89 31.54
N TRP A 363 17.64 -24.55 31.21
CA TRP A 363 17.79 -25.99 31.41
C TRP A 363 18.47 -26.28 32.74
N ARG A 364 18.06 -27.40 33.35
CA ARG A 364 18.71 -27.98 34.52
C ARG A 364 19.06 -29.42 34.23
N ALA A 365 20.33 -29.77 34.40
CA ALA A 365 20.78 -31.15 34.37
C ALA A 365 20.27 -31.90 35.61
N ASP A 366 19.88 -33.17 35.45
CA ASP A 366 19.43 -33.96 36.60
C ASP A 366 20.61 -34.36 37.49
N GLY A 367 20.48 -34.14 38.81
CA GLY A 367 21.48 -34.55 39.79
C GLY A 367 22.68 -33.61 39.98
N THR A 368 22.77 -32.49 39.23
CA THR A 368 23.78 -31.44 39.44
C THR A 368 23.14 -30.05 39.62
N GLN A 369 23.94 -29.03 39.95
CA GLN A 369 23.53 -27.61 39.99
C GLN A 369 23.91 -26.87 38.70
N ASP A 370 24.10 -27.58 37.57
CA ASP A 370 24.59 -26.99 36.32
C ASP A 370 23.43 -26.41 35.50
N ASP A 371 22.85 -25.32 35.98
CA ASP A 371 21.82 -24.60 35.25
C ASP A 371 22.45 -23.89 34.02
N ILE A 372 21.83 -24.08 32.85
CA ILE A 372 22.23 -23.43 31.60
C ILE A 372 21.10 -22.51 31.17
N LYS A 373 21.38 -21.21 31.14
CA LYS A 373 20.47 -20.21 30.61
C LYS A 373 20.85 -19.87 29.18
N TYR A 374 19.86 -19.72 28.33
CA TYR A 374 20.06 -19.53 26.91
C TYR A 374 19.09 -18.49 26.39
N LYS A 375 19.63 -17.45 25.77
CA LYS A 375 18.85 -16.35 25.20
C LYS A 375 19.25 -16.17 23.74
N VAL A 376 18.27 -16.14 22.86
CA VAL A 376 18.46 -15.95 21.43
C VAL A 376 17.59 -14.82 20.96
N LEU A 377 18.18 -13.87 20.24
CA LEU A 377 17.47 -12.90 19.41
C LEU A 377 17.68 -13.34 17.96
N PHE A 378 16.59 -13.55 17.23
CA PHE A 378 16.66 -14.10 15.88
C PHE A 378 15.81 -13.28 14.92
N PRO A 379 16.40 -12.35 14.14
CA PRO A 379 15.64 -11.55 13.19
C PRO A 379 15.14 -12.42 12.03
N ILE A 380 13.85 -12.36 11.75
CA ILE A 380 13.18 -13.14 10.71
C ILE A 380 12.55 -12.18 9.72
N THR A 381 12.90 -12.35 8.43
CA THR A 381 12.26 -11.68 7.31
C THR A 381 11.55 -12.72 6.45
N THR A 382 10.28 -12.51 6.13
CA THR A 382 9.54 -13.37 5.21
C THR A 382 10.12 -13.30 3.80
N PRO A 383 9.92 -14.33 2.97
CA PRO A 383 10.12 -14.22 1.52
C PRO A 383 9.30 -13.07 0.91
N LEU A 384 9.65 -12.67 -0.31
CA LEU A 384 8.88 -11.69 -1.09
C LEU A 384 7.47 -12.24 -1.35
N MET A 385 6.45 -11.53 -0.85
CA MET A 385 5.04 -11.89 -1.02
C MET A 385 4.40 -10.95 -2.06
N PRO A 386 3.82 -11.49 -3.16
CA PRO A 386 3.13 -10.66 -4.14
C PRO A 386 1.91 -9.99 -3.51
N ARG A 387 1.76 -8.69 -3.73
CA ARG A 387 0.60 -7.91 -3.31
C ARG A 387 0.13 -7.10 -4.51
N PRO A 388 -0.68 -7.66 -5.43
CA PRO A 388 -1.20 -6.86 -6.53
C PRO A 388 -2.00 -5.67 -5.99
N PRO A 389 -1.86 -4.45 -6.57
CA PRO A 389 -2.67 -3.31 -6.19
C PRO A 389 -4.17 -3.63 -6.29
N HIS A 390 -4.92 -3.24 -5.26
CA HIS A 390 -6.37 -3.44 -5.22
C HIS A 390 -7.06 -2.21 -5.77
N VAL A 391 -7.99 -2.41 -6.72
CA VAL A 391 -8.71 -1.32 -7.38
C VAL A 391 -10.21 -1.49 -7.12
N GLU A 392 -10.82 -0.47 -6.54
CA GLU A 392 -12.26 -0.42 -6.30
C GLU A 392 -12.88 0.73 -7.08
N ASP A 393 -13.80 0.40 -7.98
CA ASP A 393 -14.56 1.36 -8.76
C ASP A 393 -15.85 1.73 -8.00
N TYR A 394 -15.94 2.99 -7.61
CA TYR A 394 -17.07 3.62 -6.93
C TYR A 394 -17.87 4.54 -7.87
N THR A 395 -17.67 4.43 -9.18
CA THR A 395 -18.36 5.25 -10.18
C THR A 395 -19.86 5.00 -10.15
N VAL A 396 -20.62 6.06 -9.97
CA VAL A 396 -22.08 6.09 -10.15
C VAL A 396 -22.33 6.91 -11.42
N PRO A 397 -22.80 6.30 -12.53
CA PRO A 397 -22.96 6.98 -13.82
C PRO A 397 -23.78 8.27 -13.73
N GLU A 398 -24.82 8.29 -12.90
CA GLU A 398 -25.73 9.44 -12.72
C GLU A 398 -25.05 10.66 -12.08
N ASP A 399 -23.96 10.46 -11.33
CA ASP A 399 -23.19 11.55 -10.72
C ASP A 399 -22.25 12.23 -11.75
N GLY A 400 -22.04 11.62 -12.92
CA GLY A 400 -21.22 12.18 -14.00
C GLY A 400 -19.74 12.27 -13.67
N VAL A 401 -19.26 11.46 -12.73
CA VAL A 401 -17.88 11.47 -12.21
C VAL A 401 -17.39 10.03 -12.04
N PHE A 402 -16.25 9.71 -12.65
CA PHE A 402 -15.49 8.52 -12.31
C PHE A 402 -14.90 8.66 -10.91
N SER A 403 -15.07 7.65 -10.07
CA SER A 403 -14.51 7.62 -8.72
C SER A 403 -13.87 6.26 -8.48
N VAL A 404 -12.55 6.23 -8.31
CA VAL A 404 -11.79 4.99 -8.10
C VAL A 404 -10.89 5.12 -6.89
N MET A 405 -10.75 4.03 -6.14
CA MET A 405 -9.79 3.89 -5.04
C MET A 405 -8.75 2.84 -5.42
N LEU A 406 -7.48 3.19 -5.36
CA LEU A 406 -6.36 2.26 -5.43
C LEU A 406 -5.79 2.07 -4.03
N GLY A 407 -5.75 0.84 -3.53
CA GLY A 407 -5.35 0.54 -2.16
C GLY A 407 -4.48 -0.69 -2.02
N GLY A 408 -4.14 -0.99 -0.77
CA GLY A 408 -3.28 -2.11 -0.40
C GLY A 408 -1.80 -1.75 -0.31
N PHE A 409 -1.47 -0.46 -0.27
CA PHE A 409 -0.08 0.01 -0.16
C PHE A 409 0.33 0.19 1.31
N PHE A 410 1.61 0.05 1.59
CA PHE A 410 2.20 0.48 2.86
C PHE A 410 2.66 1.94 2.79
N HIS A 411 2.97 2.53 3.93
CA HIS A 411 3.31 3.95 4.04
C HIS A 411 4.59 4.35 3.30
N ASP A 412 5.42 3.38 2.94
CA ASP A 412 6.63 3.58 2.16
C ASP A 412 6.35 3.69 0.65
N VAL A 413 5.08 3.70 0.22
CA VAL A 413 4.66 3.92 -1.17
C VAL A 413 4.05 5.30 -1.34
N GLU A 414 4.52 6.02 -2.35
CA GLU A 414 3.99 7.33 -2.74
C GLU A 414 3.47 7.32 -4.18
N LEU A 415 2.41 8.09 -4.41
CA LEU A 415 1.88 8.34 -5.75
C LEU A 415 2.74 9.41 -6.43
N LYS A 416 3.45 9.02 -7.48
CA LYS A 416 4.36 9.91 -8.21
C LYS A 416 3.64 10.69 -9.30
N ASN A 417 2.87 9.99 -10.14
CA ASN A 417 2.16 10.59 -11.27
C ASN A 417 1.01 9.68 -11.75
N ILE A 418 0.14 10.26 -12.56
CA ILE A 418 -0.91 9.54 -13.28
C ILE A 418 -0.75 9.85 -14.77
N THR A 419 -0.73 8.79 -15.59
CA THR A 419 -0.69 8.90 -17.05
C THR A 419 -2.10 8.76 -17.59
N PHE A 420 -2.54 9.80 -18.30
CA PHE A 420 -3.80 9.83 -19.04
C PHE A 420 -3.52 9.86 -20.56
N VAL A 421 -4.57 9.76 -21.37
CA VAL A 421 -4.47 9.88 -22.83
C VAL A 421 -3.90 11.23 -23.30
N THR A 422 -4.04 12.29 -22.49
CA THR A 422 -3.52 13.64 -22.80
C THR A 422 -2.07 13.85 -22.35
N GLY A 423 -1.49 12.91 -21.60
CA GLY A 423 -0.12 12.98 -21.09
C GLY A 423 0.02 12.54 -19.64
N VAL A 424 1.24 12.69 -19.11
CA VAL A 424 1.58 12.39 -17.71
C VAL A 424 1.37 13.65 -16.87
N LEU A 425 0.68 13.53 -15.74
CA LEU A 425 0.44 14.61 -14.78
C LEU A 425 0.95 14.22 -13.40
N THR A 426 1.58 15.16 -12.67
CA THR A 426 1.82 14.98 -11.23
C THR A 426 0.51 15.09 -10.44
N VAL A 427 0.56 14.79 -9.14
CA VAL A 427 -0.59 14.92 -8.25
C VAL A 427 -1.05 16.39 -8.17
N GLU A 428 -0.12 17.33 -8.12
CA GLU A 428 -0.39 18.77 -8.08
C GLU A 428 -1.00 19.27 -9.39
N GLU A 429 -0.44 18.83 -10.53
CA GLU A 429 -0.96 19.19 -11.85
C GLU A 429 -2.36 18.62 -12.08
N SER A 430 -2.61 17.40 -11.63
CA SER A 430 -3.93 16.75 -11.69
C SER A 430 -4.97 17.57 -10.91
N ASN A 431 -4.66 17.90 -9.66
CA ASN A 431 -5.54 18.71 -8.82
C ASN A 431 -5.75 20.13 -9.39
N ALA A 432 -4.72 20.75 -9.98
CA ALA A 432 -4.83 22.05 -10.63
C ALA A 432 -5.75 22.05 -11.87
N ARG A 433 -5.89 20.90 -12.54
CA ARG A 433 -6.82 20.68 -13.65
C ARG A 433 -8.22 20.22 -13.20
N GLY A 434 -8.47 20.11 -11.89
CA GLY A 434 -9.74 19.65 -11.35
C GLY A 434 -9.91 18.12 -11.32
N LEU A 435 -8.84 17.35 -11.53
CA LEU A 435 -8.80 15.91 -11.32
C LEU A 435 -8.41 15.66 -9.85
N ILE A 436 -9.40 15.36 -9.00
CA ILE A 436 -9.20 15.34 -7.56
C ILE A 436 -8.47 14.06 -7.16
N VAL A 437 -7.24 14.20 -6.67
CA VAL A 437 -6.40 13.12 -6.16
C VAL A 437 -6.19 13.31 -4.66
N GLN A 438 -6.54 12.30 -3.87
CA GLN A 438 -6.38 12.32 -2.42
C GLN A 438 -5.72 11.05 -1.91
N GLU A 439 -4.93 11.21 -0.86
CA GLU A 439 -4.32 10.12 -0.13
C GLU A 439 -5.15 9.80 1.12
N HIS A 440 -5.32 8.50 1.39
CA HIS A 440 -6.06 7.98 2.53
C HIS A 440 -5.16 7.07 3.35
N ILE A 441 -5.08 7.32 4.65
CA ILE A 441 -4.36 6.47 5.60
C ILE A 441 -5.40 5.75 6.46
N TYR A 442 -5.36 4.42 6.45
CA TYR A 442 -6.31 3.58 7.16
C TYR A 442 -5.79 3.19 8.54
N THR A 443 -6.70 2.82 9.45
CA THR A 443 -6.39 2.43 10.83
C THR A 443 -5.51 1.18 10.94
N ASN A 444 -5.47 0.35 9.89
CA ASN A 444 -4.59 -0.82 9.79
C ASN A 444 -3.15 -0.46 9.33
N GLY A 445 -2.83 0.83 9.18
CA GLY A 445 -1.53 1.31 8.73
C GLY A 445 -1.28 1.21 7.22
N THR A 446 -2.27 0.77 6.44
CA THR A 446 -2.21 0.78 4.97
C THR A 446 -2.63 2.13 4.42
N LYS A 447 -2.26 2.36 3.16
CA LYS A 447 -2.45 3.58 2.41
C LYS A 447 -3.20 3.29 1.11
N GLY A 448 -4.03 4.24 0.70
CA GLY A 448 -4.74 4.22 -0.57
C GLY A 448 -4.81 5.60 -1.20
N PHE A 449 -5.12 5.64 -2.49
CA PHE A 449 -5.24 6.85 -3.28
C PHE A 449 -6.58 6.83 -3.99
N SER A 450 -7.38 7.89 -3.80
CA SER A 450 -8.62 8.08 -4.54
C SER A 450 -8.42 9.06 -5.69
N LEU A 451 -9.02 8.77 -6.82
CA LEU A 451 -9.07 9.65 -7.98
C LEU A 451 -10.54 9.89 -8.36
N GLN A 452 -10.90 11.17 -8.51
CA GLN A 452 -12.20 11.58 -9.06
C GLN A 452 -12.03 12.41 -10.32
N VAL A 453 -12.74 12.03 -11.40
CA VAL A 453 -12.65 12.67 -12.72
C VAL A 453 -14.05 12.85 -13.32
N SER A 454 -14.44 14.09 -13.60
CA SER A 454 -15.71 14.38 -14.27
C SER A 454 -15.73 13.82 -15.69
N PHE A 455 -16.89 13.35 -16.14
CA PHE A 455 -17.12 12.88 -17.51
C PHE A 455 -16.89 13.97 -18.57
N ASP A 456 -16.90 15.25 -18.20
CA ASP A 456 -16.59 16.37 -19.10
C ASP A 456 -15.11 16.74 -19.17
N ALA A 457 -14.25 16.06 -18.41
CA ALA A 457 -12.81 16.27 -18.48
C ALA A 457 -12.23 15.82 -19.84
N ASP A 458 -11.19 16.50 -20.31
CA ASP A 458 -10.50 16.24 -21.57
C ASP A 458 -9.78 14.88 -21.62
N VAL A 459 -9.50 14.29 -20.45
CA VAL A 459 -8.93 12.96 -20.29
C VAL A 459 -9.93 11.82 -20.50
N VAL A 460 -11.25 12.12 -20.52
CA VAL A 460 -12.31 11.11 -20.69
C VAL A 460 -12.66 10.96 -22.16
N LEU A 461 -12.64 9.72 -22.64
CA LEU A 461 -13.06 9.37 -23.98
C LEU A 461 -14.57 9.13 -24.01
N LYS A 462 -15.26 9.74 -24.98
CA LYS A 462 -16.71 9.59 -25.19
C LYS A 462 -16.97 8.84 -26.49
N THR A 463 -17.83 7.82 -26.43
CA THR A 463 -18.29 7.06 -27.60
C THR A 463 -19.79 6.82 -27.52
N ASN A 464 -20.48 6.77 -28.66
CA ASN A 464 -21.92 6.50 -28.70
C ASN A 464 -22.17 5.13 -29.35
N PRO A 465 -22.40 4.06 -28.58
CA PRO A 465 -22.75 2.76 -29.13
C PRO A 465 -24.21 2.69 -29.64
N ASP A 466 -25.07 3.60 -29.18
CA ASP A 466 -26.50 3.71 -29.51
C ASP A 466 -26.86 5.21 -29.68
N PRO A 467 -27.90 5.57 -30.48
CA PRO A 467 -28.36 6.96 -30.61
C PRO A 467 -28.63 7.68 -29.29
N LEU A 468 -29.00 6.96 -28.23
CA LEU A 468 -29.44 7.55 -26.96
C LEU A 468 -28.40 7.44 -25.84
N ILE A 469 -27.33 6.66 -26.03
CA ILE A 469 -26.38 6.30 -24.96
C ILE A 469 -25.00 6.87 -25.27
N THR A 470 -24.38 7.49 -24.28
CA THR A 470 -22.95 7.83 -24.29
C THR A 470 -22.21 6.89 -23.34
N THR A 471 -21.15 6.26 -23.83
CA THR A 471 -20.20 5.49 -23.04
C THR A 471 -18.94 6.30 -22.83
N TYR A 472 -18.66 6.59 -21.56
CA TYR A 472 -17.49 7.28 -21.06
C TYR A 472 -16.43 6.24 -20.71
N SER A 473 -15.18 6.51 -21.06
CA SER A 473 -14.05 5.63 -20.75
C SER A 473 -12.86 6.44 -20.25
N LEU A 474 -12.26 6.00 -19.15
CA LEU A 474 -11.08 6.61 -18.57
C LEU A 474 -9.97 5.55 -18.41
N PRO A 475 -9.13 5.36 -19.44
CA PRO A 475 -7.90 4.59 -19.30
C PRO A 475 -6.82 5.46 -18.64
N LEU A 476 -6.16 4.91 -17.62
CA LEU A 476 -5.10 5.59 -16.89
C LEU A 476 -4.04 4.60 -16.38
N THR A 477 -2.82 5.08 -16.20
CA THR A 477 -1.73 4.32 -15.56
C THR A 477 -1.23 5.09 -14.35
N VAL A 478 -1.30 4.47 -13.17
CA VAL A 478 -0.86 5.04 -11.91
C VAL A 478 0.62 4.70 -11.69
N GLY A 479 1.48 5.71 -11.60
CA GLY A 479 2.91 5.55 -11.32
C GLY A 479 3.21 5.74 -9.84
N LEU A 480 3.77 4.70 -9.21
CA LEU A 480 4.06 4.64 -7.78
C LEU A 480 5.57 4.52 -7.55
N ILE A 481 6.04 5.07 -6.44
CA ILE A 481 7.44 5.01 -6.01
C ILE A 481 7.52 4.49 -4.57
N ILE A 482 8.51 3.64 -4.30
CA ILE A 482 8.79 3.05 -3.00
C ILE A 482 10.00 3.77 -2.39
N LEU A 483 9.84 4.26 -1.17
CA LEU A 483 10.87 4.94 -0.39
C LEU A 483 11.49 4.01 0.68
N PRO A 484 12.71 4.29 1.15
CA PRO A 484 13.65 5.29 0.63
C PRO A 484 14.39 4.84 -0.65
N ASP A 485 14.20 3.60 -1.10
CA ASP A 485 15.00 2.97 -2.17
C ASP A 485 14.82 3.63 -3.55
N GLY A 486 13.73 4.36 -3.77
CA GLY A 486 13.41 5.06 -5.01
C GLY A 486 12.96 4.15 -6.16
N THR A 487 12.65 2.88 -5.87
CA THR A 487 12.17 1.92 -6.89
C THR A 487 10.74 2.27 -7.30
N SER A 488 10.42 2.20 -8.58
CA SER A 488 9.10 2.60 -9.10
C SER A 488 8.39 1.41 -9.75
N PHE A 489 7.06 1.41 -9.67
CA PHE A 489 6.19 0.46 -10.36
C PHE A 489 4.93 1.17 -10.87
N ALA A 490 4.19 0.51 -11.75
CA ALA A 490 3.00 1.10 -12.37
C ALA A 490 1.82 0.13 -12.33
N HIS A 491 0.60 0.68 -12.32
CA HIS A 491 -0.63 -0.10 -12.38
C HIS A 491 -1.61 0.52 -13.37
N GLU A 492 -2.10 -0.28 -14.31
CA GLU A 492 -3.04 0.16 -15.34
C GLU A 492 -4.49 -0.04 -14.87
N VAL A 493 -5.33 0.97 -15.07
CA VAL A 493 -6.74 0.97 -14.71
C VAL A 493 -7.55 1.51 -15.90
N THR A 494 -8.67 0.86 -16.22
CA THR A 494 -9.61 1.38 -17.21
C THR A 494 -11.01 1.37 -16.60
N LEU A 495 -11.60 2.55 -16.45
CA LEU A 495 -12.96 2.72 -15.96
C LEU A 495 -13.91 2.96 -17.12
N GLN A 496 -15.14 2.45 -17.03
CA GLN A 496 -16.18 2.64 -18.04
C GLN A 496 -17.53 2.84 -17.39
N ALA A 497 -18.31 3.79 -17.93
CA ALA A 497 -19.68 4.04 -17.50
C ALA A 497 -20.52 4.45 -18.71
N SER A 498 -21.76 3.96 -18.78
CA SER A 498 -22.69 4.30 -19.86
C SER A 498 -23.91 5.02 -19.28
N LEU A 499 -24.32 6.11 -19.93
CA LEU A 499 -25.45 6.93 -19.50
C LEU A 499 -26.36 7.23 -20.69
N GLN A 500 -27.67 7.26 -20.45
CA GLN A 500 -28.66 7.68 -21.44
C GLN A 500 -28.87 9.20 -21.36
N ASP A 501 -27.86 9.95 -21.81
CA ASP A 501 -27.78 11.41 -21.69
C ASP A 501 -27.81 12.14 -23.04
N VAL A 502 -28.00 11.40 -24.13
CA VAL A 502 -28.10 11.99 -25.45
C VAL A 502 -29.47 12.62 -25.64
N VAL A 503 -29.47 13.91 -25.93
CA VAL A 503 -30.64 14.65 -26.40
C VAL A 503 -30.62 14.64 -27.91
N LEU A 504 -31.57 13.95 -28.53
CA LEU A 504 -31.72 13.95 -30.00
C LEU A 504 -32.21 15.32 -30.51
N PRO A 505 -31.91 15.67 -31.77
CA PRO A 505 -32.46 16.87 -32.40
C PRO A 505 -33.99 16.81 -32.46
N ALA A 506 -34.66 17.92 -32.12
CA ALA A 506 -36.12 18.00 -32.12
C ALA A 506 -36.63 18.80 -33.32
N LEU A 507 -37.55 18.22 -34.09
CA LEU A 507 -38.19 18.88 -35.23
C LEU A 507 -39.54 19.48 -34.84
N THR A 508 -39.77 20.71 -35.26
CA THR A 508 -41.05 21.41 -35.09
C THR A 508 -41.45 22.10 -36.38
N GLY A 509 -42.76 22.19 -36.64
CA GLY A 509 -43.29 22.66 -37.91
C GLY A 509 -44.50 23.56 -37.74
N THR A 510 -44.56 24.65 -38.51
CA THR A 510 -45.74 25.53 -38.62
C THR A 510 -45.92 25.99 -40.07
N CYS A 511 -47.07 26.55 -40.40
CA CYS A 511 -47.38 27.00 -41.76
C CYS A 511 -48.00 28.39 -41.78
N ASP A 512 -47.68 29.17 -42.80
CA ASP A 512 -48.47 30.36 -43.18
C ASP A 512 -49.33 30.06 -44.41
N GLN A 513 -49.86 31.09 -45.07
CA GLN A 513 -50.70 30.94 -46.26
C GLN A 513 -49.95 30.43 -47.52
N LYS A 514 -48.61 30.36 -47.51
CA LYS A 514 -47.77 30.03 -48.69
C LYS A 514 -46.57 29.11 -48.40
N HIS A 515 -46.13 28.96 -47.16
CA HIS A 515 -44.90 28.25 -46.80
C HIS A 515 -45.09 27.37 -45.56
N PHE A 516 -44.35 26.27 -45.55
CA PHE A 516 -43.96 25.54 -44.37
C PHE A 516 -42.75 26.24 -43.72
N TYR A 517 -42.76 26.31 -42.39
CA TYR A 517 -41.64 26.71 -41.55
C TYR A 517 -41.27 25.54 -40.67
N VAL A 518 -40.11 24.96 -40.93
CA VAL A 518 -39.59 23.86 -40.14
C VAL A 518 -38.41 24.36 -39.34
N ARG A 519 -38.40 24.05 -38.05
CA ARG A 519 -37.33 24.38 -37.12
C ARG A 519 -36.81 23.09 -36.50
N VAL A 520 -35.55 22.82 -36.74
CA VAL A 520 -34.78 21.75 -36.11
C VAL A 520 -33.99 22.35 -34.97
N LYS A 521 -34.28 21.95 -33.73
CA LYS A 521 -33.48 22.29 -32.55
C LYS A 521 -32.37 21.25 -32.42
N TYR A 522 -31.12 21.70 -32.32
CA TYR A 522 -29.99 20.79 -32.14
C TYR A 522 -29.99 20.12 -30.77
N GLY A 523 -29.52 18.88 -30.76
CA GLY A 523 -29.37 18.04 -29.59
C GLY A 523 -28.05 18.29 -28.83
N SER A 524 -27.67 17.33 -27.98
CA SER A 524 -26.39 17.36 -27.26
C SER A 524 -25.21 16.75 -28.05
N GLN A 525 -25.50 15.98 -29.11
CA GLN A 525 -24.49 15.39 -29.98
C GLN A 525 -23.97 16.35 -31.05
N ASP A 526 -22.80 16.00 -31.61
CA ASP A 526 -22.21 16.69 -32.75
C ASP A 526 -23.17 16.73 -33.94
N ARG A 527 -23.08 17.80 -34.74
CA ARG A 527 -23.99 18.08 -35.86
C ARG A 527 -23.72 17.24 -37.11
N ASN A 528 -23.27 16.01 -36.93
CA ASN A 528 -22.88 15.11 -38.02
C ASN A 528 -24.10 14.36 -38.58
N PHE A 529 -25.22 15.06 -38.75
CA PHE A 529 -26.42 14.50 -39.38
C PHE A 529 -26.75 15.26 -40.65
N GLU A 530 -27.31 14.54 -41.61
CA GLU A 530 -27.81 15.08 -42.85
C GLU A 530 -29.33 15.26 -42.78
N THR A 531 -29.85 16.24 -43.52
CA THR A 531 -31.29 16.54 -43.57
C THR A 531 -31.84 16.13 -44.93
N ALA A 532 -32.90 15.32 -44.94
CA ALA A 532 -33.70 15.05 -46.13
C ALA A 532 -35.01 15.84 -46.07
N VAL A 533 -35.40 16.44 -47.20
CA VAL A 533 -36.67 17.17 -47.37
C VAL A 533 -37.45 16.47 -48.48
N GLY A 534 -38.62 15.93 -48.13
CA GLY A 534 -39.36 15.01 -48.99
C GLY A 534 -38.51 13.78 -49.32
N MET A 535 -38.30 13.54 -50.61
CA MET A 535 -37.51 12.39 -51.11
C MET A 535 -36.06 12.77 -51.46
N ARG A 536 -35.64 14.02 -51.26
CA ARG A 536 -34.31 14.51 -51.65
C ARG A 536 -33.50 14.96 -50.45
N GLN A 537 -32.19 14.72 -50.51
CA GLN A 537 -31.27 15.32 -49.54
C GLN A 537 -31.20 16.84 -49.72
N LEU A 538 -31.02 17.55 -48.60
CA LEU A 538 -30.87 19.00 -48.56
C LEU A 538 -29.47 19.41 -49.06
N THR A 539 -29.33 19.52 -50.38
CA THR A 539 -28.10 20.03 -51.01
C THR A 539 -27.95 21.55 -50.80
N PRO A 540 -26.75 22.13 -50.98
CA PRO A 540 -26.54 23.57 -50.85
C PRO A 540 -27.46 24.43 -51.73
N ASP A 541 -27.76 23.96 -52.95
CA ASP A 541 -28.69 24.64 -53.86
C ASP A 541 -30.13 24.59 -53.34
N LEU A 542 -30.55 23.44 -52.79
CA LEU A 542 -31.88 23.28 -52.21
C LEU A 542 -32.04 24.08 -50.92
N ALA A 543 -30.99 24.13 -50.09
CA ALA A 543 -30.92 24.97 -48.90
C ALA A 543 -31.10 26.46 -49.25
N LYS A 544 -30.45 26.93 -50.33
CA LYS A 544 -30.63 28.30 -50.82
C LYS A 544 -32.05 28.54 -51.32
N ALA A 545 -32.64 27.59 -52.04
CA ALA A 545 -34.02 27.67 -52.53
C ALA A 545 -35.04 27.73 -51.38
N TYR A 546 -34.79 26.99 -50.29
CA TYR A 546 -35.63 26.95 -49.08
C TYR A 546 -35.22 27.93 -47.99
N LYS A 547 -34.41 28.94 -48.35
CA LYS A 547 -33.98 30.03 -47.48
C LYS A 547 -33.53 29.52 -46.11
N LEU A 548 -32.69 28.48 -46.11
CA LEU A 548 -32.13 27.89 -44.91
C LEU A 548 -31.45 28.97 -44.07
N GLN A 549 -31.83 29.03 -42.79
CA GLN A 549 -31.17 29.85 -41.78
C GLN A 549 -30.66 28.94 -40.68
N GLU A 550 -29.36 28.99 -40.44
CA GLU A 550 -28.72 28.18 -39.42
C GLU A 550 -28.03 29.08 -38.38
N ASN A 551 -28.16 28.69 -37.11
CA ASN A 551 -27.37 29.25 -36.03
C ASN A 551 -26.81 28.13 -35.14
N ARG A 552 -26.20 28.46 -34.00
CA ARG A 552 -25.59 27.45 -33.12
C ARG A 552 -26.55 26.48 -32.44
N THR A 553 -27.84 26.78 -32.42
CA THR A 553 -28.84 26.06 -31.61
C THR A 553 -29.97 25.48 -32.44
N HIS A 554 -30.25 26.07 -33.61
CA HIS A 554 -31.36 25.67 -34.46
C HIS A 554 -31.04 25.89 -35.94
N LEU A 555 -31.68 25.07 -36.76
CA LEU A 555 -31.78 25.18 -38.20
C LEU A 555 -33.23 25.46 -38.59
N ILE A 556 -33.46 26.41 -39.50
CA ILE A 556 -34.79 26.83 -39.94
C ILE A 556 -34.88 26.73 -41.46
N LEU A 557 -35.89 26.03 -41.94
CA LEU A 557 -36.24 25.86 -43.34
C LEU A 557 -37.56 26.57 -43.66
N ARG A 558 -37.59 27.27 -44.78
CA ARG A 558 -38.80 27.91 -45.31
C ARG A 558 -39.12 27.33 -46.68
N VAL A 559 -40.03 26.37 -46.71
CA VAL A 559 -40.36 25.59 -47.92
C VAL A 559 -41.71 26.06 -48.49
N PRO A 560 -41.78 26.54 -49.74
CA PRO A 560 -43.06 26.86 -50.38
C PRO A 560 -43.98 25.63 -50.46
N TYR A 561 -45.29 25.80 -50.27
CA TYR A 561 -46.21 24.65 -50.26
C TYR A 561 -46.28 23.88 -51.59
N ASN A 562 -45.92 24.54 -52.69
CA ASN A 562 -45.89 24.00 -54.05
C ASN A 562 -44.49 23.55 -54.48
N ALA A 563 -43.50 23.51 -53.57
CA ALA A 563 -42.15 23.05 -53.86
C ALA A 563 -42.12 21.54 -54.14
N GLN A 564 -41.26 21.08 -55.04
CA GLN A 564 -41.22 19.68 -55.52
C GLN A 564 -41.14 18.63 -54.40
N ASP A 565 -40.59 18.98 -53.24
CA ASP A 565 -40.43 18.09 -52.09
C ASP A 565 -41.67 18.01 -51.17
N SER A 566 -42.74 18.75 -51.47
CA SER A 566 -44.05 18.61 -50.82
C SER A 566 -44.95 17.65 -51.58
N ASN A 567 -45.87 16.99 -50.88
CA ASN A 567 -46.93 16.17 -51.46
C ASN A 567 -48.28 16.86 -51.29
N PHE A 568 -49.21 16.66 -52.24
CA PHE A 568 -50.58 17.15 -52.11
C PHE A 568 -51.49 16.01 -51.70
N GLU A 569 -52.17 16.15 -50.56
CA GLU A 569 -52.99 15.09 -49.99
C GLU A 569 -54.46 15.22 -50.41
N LEU A 570 -54.97 16.45 -50.34
CA LEU A 570 -56.38 16.76 -50.57
C LEU A 570 -56.53 18.10 -51.29
N VAL A 571 -57.51 18.21 -52.18
CA VAL A 571 -57.87 19.47 -52.83
C VAL A 571 -59.36 19.76 -52.66
N SER A 572 -59.68 21.01 -52.36
CA SER A 572 -61.04 21.54 -52.29
C SER A 572 -61.20 22.72 -53.27
N SER A 573 -62.38 23.33 -53.33
CA SER A 573 -62.61 24.50 -54.19
C SER A 573 -61.81 25.74 -53.78
N VAL A 574 -61.42 25.85 -52.51
CA VAL A 574 -60.81 27.06 -51.92
C VAL A 574 -59.47 26.82 -51.22
N SER A 575 -59.08 25.56 -51.03
CA SER A 575 -57.84 25.20 -50.34
C SER A 575 -57.24 23.88 -50.85
N ILE A 576 -55.94 23.73 -50.66
CA ILE A 576 -55.19 22.50 -50.90
C ILE A 576 -54.44 22.10 -49.63
N GLN A 577 -54.56 20.84 -49.24
CA GLN A 577 -53.76 20.26 -48.17
C GLN A 577 -52.47 19.73 -48.76
N ALA A 578 -51.34 20.27 -48.29
CA ALA A 578 -50.01 19.80 -48.66
C ALA A 578 -49.29 19.27 -47.42
N ARG A 579 -48.49 18.21 -47.61
CA ARG A 579 -47.63 17.61 -46.60
C ARG A 579 -46.16 17.82 -46.95
N LEU A 580 -45.35 18.11 -45.95
CA LEU A 580 -43.90 18.14 -46.03
C LEU A 580 -43.32 17.14 -45.04
N ASP A 581 -42.53 16.20 -45.54
CA ASP A 581 -41.83 15.20 -44.75
C ASP A 581 -40.35 15.59 -44.62
N ILE A 582 -39.78 15.50 -43.42
CA ILE A 582 -38.36 15.79 -43.15
C ILE A 582 -37.80 14.69 -42.28
N VAL A 583 -36.58 14.25 -42.60
CA VAL A 583 -35.86 13.22 -41.85
C VAL A 583 -34.44 13.70 -41.57
N LEU A 584 -33.97 13.50 -40.35
CA LEU A 584 -32.59 13.71 -39.92
C LEU A 584 -31.92 12.36 -39.79
N TRP A 585 -30.81 12.17 -40.49
CA TRP A 585 -30.13 10.88 -40.56
C TRP A 585 -28.63 11.00 -40.33
N GLU A 586 -28.06 10.09 -39.53
CA GLU A 586 -26.63 10.03 -39.22
C GLU A 586 -25.96 8.99 -40.14
N PRO A 587 -25.00 9.40 -40.98
CA PRO A 587 -24.53 8.54 -42.06
C PRO A 587 -23.62 7.39 -41.63
N ASN A 588 -22.89 7.53 -40.52
CA ASN A 588 -21.90 6.52 -40.14
C ASN A 588 -22.55 5.24 -39.60
N ASN A 589 -23.53 5.39 -38.71
CA ASN A 589 -24.24 4.26 -38.09
C ASN A 589 -25.63 4.03 -38.71
N GLN A 590 -26.02 4.84 -39.71
CA GLN A 590 -27.31 4.78 -40.39
C GLN A 590 -28.51 5.00 -39.47
N TRP A 591 -28.38 5.90 -38.49
CA TRP A 591 -29.44 6.17 -37.51
C TRP A 591 -30.39 7.27 -37.98
N VAL A 592 -31.70 7.06 -37.75
CA VAL A 592 -32.70 8.13 -37.89
C VAL A 592 -32.78 8.86 -36.55
N LEU A 593 -32.33 10.12 -36.53
CA LEU A 593 -32.27 10.92 -35.31
C LEU A 593 -33.57 11.68 -35.03
N GLY A 594 -34.41 11.84 -36.05
CA GLY A 594 -35.73 12.42 -35.91
C GLY A 594 -36.41 12.62 -37.26
N ASP A 595 -37.74 12.61 -37.24
CA ASP A 595 -38.58 12.83 -38.40
C ASP A 595 -39.73 13.81 -38.08
N LEU A 596 -40.23 14.46 -39.12
CA LEU A 596 -41.39 15.35 -39.03
C LEU A 596 -42.23 15.19 -40.29
N SER A 597 -43.53 14.98 -40.09
CA SER A 597 -44.52 15.03 -41.15
C SER A 597 -45.53 16.14 -40.87
N LEU A 598 -45.48 17.20 -41.67
CA LEU A 598 -46.25 18.44 -41.46
C LEU A 598 -47.28 18.64 -42.58
N ALA A 599 -48.56 18.43 -42.26
CA ALA A 599 -49.67 18.68 -43.19
C ALA A 599 -50.38 20.00 -42.87
N CYS A 600 -50.56 20.85 -43.88
CA CYS A 600 -51.18 22.17 -43.76
C CYS A 600 -52.11 22.47 -44.92
N SER A 601 -53.17 23.25 -44.65
CA SER A 601 -54.11 23.72 -45.67
C SER A 601 -53.72 25.12 -46.16
N PHE A 602 -53.47 25.23 -47.46
CA PHE A 602 -53.07 26.46 -48.13
C PHE A 602 -54.21 26.98 -49.00
N PRO A 603 -54.50 28.30 -49.01
CA PRO A 603 -55.49 28.88 -49.90
C PRO A 603 -55.15 28.64 -51.38
N LEU A 604 -56.01 27.93 -52.09
CA LEU A 604 -55.88 27.66 -53.52
C LEU A 604 -57.27 27.70 -54.16
N MET A 605 -57.51 28.73 -54.97
CA MET A 605 -58.72 28.79 -55.80
C MET A 605 -58.47 27.96 -57.05
N THR A 606 -59.06 26.76 -57.11
CA THR A 606 -58.89 25.83 -58.24
C THR A 606 -59.59 26.32 -59.49
N THR A 607 -60.63 27.14 -59.37
CA THR A 607 -61.33 27.75 -60.50
C THR A 607 -61.50 29.24 -60.30
N LYS A 608 -61.19 30.04 -61.32
CA LYS A 608 -61.44 31.49 -61.34
C LYS A 608 -62.18 31.89 -62.60
N CYS A 609 -63.23 32.69 -62.42
CA CYS A 609 -64.00 33.28 -63.52
C CYS A 609 -63.60 34.74 -63.65
N TYR A 610 -63.22 35.14 -64.87
CA TYR A 610 -62.86 36.50 -65.19
C TYR A 610 -64.05 37.24 -65.84
N PRO A 611 -64.21 38.57 -65.63
CA PRO A 611 -65.32 39.33 -66.20
C PRO A 611 -65.40 39.32 -67.73
N ASN A 612 -64.30 38.99 -68.41
CA ASN A 612 -64.22 38.86 -69.87
C ASN A 612 -64.76 37.51 -70.39
N GLY A 613 -65.36 36.68 -69.53
CA GLY A 613 -65.91 35.37 -69.90
C GLY A 613 -64.86 34.25 -69.94
N THR A 614 -63.61 34.48 -69.58
CA THR A 614 -62.59 33.42 -69.45
C THR A 614 -62.69 32.72 -68.09
N ILE A 615 -62.59 31.40 -68.06
CA ILE A 615 -62.48 30.57 -66.86
C ILE A 615 -61.10 29.92 -66.86
N THR A 616 -60.38 30.03 -65.74
CA THR A 616 -59.18 29.22 -65.50
C THR A 616 -59.46 28.15 -64.46
N ALA A 617 -58.92 26.95 -64.69
CA ALA A 617 -59.02 25.84 -63.77
C ALA A 617 -57.65 25.19 -63.55
N VAL A 618 -57.34 24.81 -62.31
CA VAL A 618 -56.11 24.12 -61.93
C VAL A 618 -56.48 22.75 -61.39
N ALA A 619 -56.07 21.72 -62.13
CA ALA A 619 -56.08 20.34 -61.64
C ALA A 619 -54.74 20.03 -60.98
N VAL A 620 -54.76 19.37 -59.84
CA VAL A 620 -53.57 19.04 -59.06
C VAL A 620 -53.45 17.53 -58.93
N LYS A 621 -52.24 17.00 -59.10
CA LYS A 621 -51.93 15.61 -58.84
C LYS A 621 -51.81 15.37 -57.34
N LEU A 622 -52.72 14.56 -56.81
CA LEU A 622 -52.69 14.14 -55.41
C LEU A 622 -51.78 12.91 -55.24
N GLU A 623 -51.20 12.76 -54.06
CA GLU A 623 -50.36 11.63 -53.67
C GLU A 623 -51.10 10.30 -53.79
N SER A 624 -52.42 10.28 -53.54
CA SER A 624 -53.27 9.10 -53.68
C SER A 624 -53.43 8.60 -55.13
N VAL A 625 -53.03 9.39 -56.14
CA VAL A 625 -53.17 9.04 -57.56
C VAL A 625 -51.82 9.20 -58.30
N PRO A 626 -50.80 8.40 -57.96
CA PRO A 626 -49.44 8.59 -58.46
C PRO A 626 -49.30 8.32 -59.96
N SER A 627 -50.21 7.54 -60.56
CA SER A 627 -50.25 7.26 -62.00
C SER A 627 -50.86 8.38 -62.84
N LEU A 628 -51.48 9.39 -62.21
CA LEU A 628 -52.05 10.53 -62.92
C LEU A 628 -50.96 11.31 -63.65
N VAL A 629 -51.14 11.53 -64.95
CA VAL A 629 -50.25 12.36 -65.78
C VAL A 629 -50.98 13.67 -66.08
N PRO A 630 -50.65 14.80 -65.43
CA PRO A 630 -51.42 16.03 -65.57
C PRO A 630 -51.52 16.55 -67.02
N SER A 631 -50.49 16.31 -67.85
CA SER A 631 -50.47 16.74 -69.25
C SER A 631 -51.45 15.97 -70.15
N GLN A 632 -51.96 14.82 -69.70
CA GLN A 632 -52.93 13.99 -70.40
C GLN A 632 -54.38 14.29 -69.99
N LEU A 633 -54.58 15.18 -69.00
CA LEU A 633 -55.92 15.55 -68.54
C LEU A 633 -56.65 16.37 -69.60
N THR A 634 -57.95 16.14 -69.73
CA THR A 634 -58.85 16.96 -70.55
C THR A 634 -60.04 17.41 -69.73
N LEU A 635 -60.67 18.51 -70.14
CA LEU A 635 -62.00 18.87 -69.62
C LEU A 635 -63.07 17.92 -70.19
N LYS A 636 -64.35 18.21 -69.96
CA LYS A 636 -65.47 17.41 -70.50
C LYS A 636 -65.39 17.27 -72.02
N ASP A 637 -65.01 18.36 -72.70
CA ASP A 637 -64.57 18.30 -74.09
C ASP A 637 -63.10 17.84 -74.19
N ARG A 638 -62.88 16.73 -74.89
CA ARG A 638 -61.55 16.12 -75.07
C ARG A 638 -60.59 16.96 -75.91
N SER A 639 -61.09 17.94 -76.68
CA SER A 639 -60.25 18.90 -77.40
C SER A 639 -59.60 19.93 -76.46
N CYS A 640 -60.18 20.15 -75.27
CA CYS A 640 -59.70 21.11 -74.29
C CYS A 640 -58.62 20.51 -73.39
N ARG A 641 -57.37 20.69 -73.84
CA ARG A 641 -56.15 20.27 -73.13
C ARG A 641 -55.61 21.40 -72.22
N PRO A 642 -54.70 21.09 -71.27
CA PRO A 642 -54.09 22.10 -70.42
C PRO A 642 -53.23 23.05 -71.24
N VAL A 643 -53.30 24.34 -70.92
CA VAL A 643 -52.45 25.38 -71.51
C VAL A 643 -51.03 25.32 -70.93
N PHE A 644 -50.92 24.91 -69.67
CA PHE A 644 -49.64 24.64 -69.01
C PHE A 644 -49.80 23.39 -68.16
N SER A 645 -48.78 22.53 -68.12
CA SER A 645 -48.75 21.39 -67.23
C SER A 645 -47.33 21.07 -66.81
N ASN A 646 -47.17 20.58 -65.58
CA ASN A 646 -45.98 19.89 -65.12
C ASN A 646 -46.38 18.57 -64.42
N ASP A 647 -45.44 17.95 -63.73
CA ASP A 647 -45.68 16.66 -63.05
C ASP A 647 -46.63 16.76 -61.85
N ARG A 648 -47.02 17.97 -61.44
CA ARG A 648 -47.84 18.22 -60.24
C ARG A 648 -49.15 18.95 -60.49
N PHE A 649 -49.26 19.77 -61.53
CA PHE A 649 -50.48 20.49 -61.86
C PHE A 649 -50.68 20.67 -63.37
N ALA A 650 -51.94 20.76 -63.75
CA ALA A 650 -52.40 21.09 -65.10
C ALA A 650 -53.32 22.32 -65.01
N HIS A 651 -52.96 23.36 -65.76
CA HIS A 651 -53.68 24.62 -65.84
C HIS A 651 -54.47 24.69 -67.14
N PHE A 652 -55.77 24.88 -67.04
CA PHE A 652 -56.69 25.07 -68.14
C PHE A 652 -57.14 26.53 -68.21
N SER A 653 -57.35 27.02 -69.42
CA SER A 653 -57.95 28.33 -69.69
C SER A 653 -58.89 28.19 -70.87
N PHE A 654 -60.15 28.53 -70.69
CA PHE A 654 -61.21 28.34 -71.69
C PHE A 654 -62.31 29.39 -71.53
N SER A 655 -63.13 29.60 -72.55
CA SER A 655 -64.28 30.52 -72.47
C SER A 655 -65.45 29.85 -71.76
N ALA A 656 -66.28 30.64 -71.05
CA ALA A 656 -67.40 30.14 -70.26
C ALA A 656 -68.47 29.37 -71.07
N ASP A 657 -68.51 29.57 -72.39
CA ASP A 657 -69.39 28.91 -73.36
C ASP A 657 -68.73 27.71 -74.09
N SER A 658 -67.54 27.28 -73.65
CA SER A 658 -66.72 26.24 -74.32
C SER A 658 -66.32 25.09 -73.39
N CYS A 659 -65.69 24.05 -73.92
CA CYS A 659 -65.11 22.94 -73.14
C CYS A 659 -66.09 22.11 -72.28
N GLY A 660 -67.37 22.10 -72.66
CA GLY A 660 -68.43 21.29 -72.02
C GLY A 660 -69.04 21.91 -70.76
N THR A 661 -69.02 23.24 -70.65
CA THR A 661 -69.68 24.02 -69.59
C THR A 661 -71.15 24.36 -69.87
N SER A 662 -71.65 24.08 -71.09
CA SER A 662 -73.03 24.32 -71.53
C SER A 662 -74.04 23.27 -71.09
#